data_AF-A0A5D0EK50-F1
#
_entry.id   AF-A0A5D0EK50-F1
#
_cell.length_a   1.000
_cell.length_b   1.000
_cell.length_c   1.000
_cell.angle_alpha   90.00
_cell.angle_beta   90.00
_cell.angle_gamma   90.00
#
_symmetry.space_group_name_H-M   'P 1'
#
loop_
_entity.id
_entity.type
_entity.pdbx_description
1 polymer ?
#
loop_
_entity_poly.entity_id
_entity_poly.type
_entity_poly.pdbx_seq_one_letter_code
_entity_poly.pdbx_strand_id
1 'polypeptide(L)'
;MSGISLSTIPFAHANQSPIDLEREKIIIFSRQGDSELKQAIPQLEKLFERTKDLKVRDDLIALYLRNNQSVHALKVCESCTPTQFSESELENLGKAARNEKQFQRSFELYSQLAKKYPQNPNGLLGKVLVATELKNYTVAKDALINYKKRFGENTAYWDANSYLLDFTQSDMAKLGRWQRELSRNPKNTHLAGNLYRLASKYNIHPLQKKLQAEYPDLFSEKDLLWYEHDKIVASAKNAKNNRKHLKNSFAGLTALLRKIDPAHPLYQQTLMDRFVLGVQLHEFDVVRDDYATLKALPTPSAYLREAFADYELAYASPHKALATYQSLAQSALDKKAPVSDELLLKMFSAASDAGEFALAQHYLEQINSSPYVNDYTHTSRVPNPSYDERYFGLARLALWRGNAGLAQKMIDERALDKTPGDGWVLLQKAELERNRYNFDEAKEWAHKAGVFFIESDQKYVRHALIEIALRQNDLPTAKRLIQEMSPEEMDSVKPLMERYELAHKGRIVGSVNLQHRTSAPTKQHNESTQDYAIYTPKTAEGHDLYVRYTESRVPVDGNSLNAQFIGAGTELNFYPLNVRIEAGKGIKLSKRSYVTSDLSYELNQRWAFNLRGHINGTDVPSRAAAQNVYTKGGGASVVYTYSDLFQLGGGVYFSRFSDSNLRHDANLWLNTKTFKHDRWALTNNFRVDYTRNKTVQSADYYNPIKAVSYEVGGDLSYYQPFDYALILTHHLKGNFGAYKQQARQRSKTWSVSYGHEWRIGKQYGFLYEIGRKKNIYDGNPEFNNFGNLSFSLYY
;
A
#
# COMPACT_ATOMS: atom_id res chain seq x y z
N MET A 1 12.23 -71.80 51.65
CA MET A 1 12.17 -73.28 51.73
C MET A 1 12.86 -73.85 50.50
N SER A 2 13.89 -74.68 50.76
CA SER A 2 14.30 -75.85 49.98
C SER A 2 14.87 -75.67 48.57
N GLY A 3 16.12 -76.11 48.40
CA GLY A 3 16.49 -76.94 47.23
C GLY A 3 17.66 -76.45 46.39
N ILE A 4 18.89 -76.63 46.90
CA ILE A 4 20.10 -76.68 46.08
C ILE A 4 20.04 -77.94 45.19
N SER A 5 20.22 -77.78 43.88
CA SER A 5 20.65 -78.88 43.00
C SER A 5 21.88 -78.42 42.22
N LEU A 6 23.02 -78.98 42.62
CA LEU A 6 24.31 -78.86 41.95
C LEU A 6 24.20 -79.57 40.58
N SER A 7 24.30 -78.79 39.50
CA SER A 7 24.73 -79.32 38.21
C SER A 7 26.20 -78.93 38.04
N THR A 8 27.04 -79.97 38.10
CA THR A 8 28.47 -79.94 37.83
C THR A 8 28.73 -79.47 36.41
N ILE A 9 29.38 -78.32 36.28
CA ILE A 9 29.94 -77.86 35.01
C ILE A 9 31.21 -78.69 34.76
N PRO A 10 31.34 -79.38 33.62
CA PRO A 10 32.58 -80.04 33.26
C PRO A 10 33.66 -78.98 33.01
N PHE A 11 34.69 -78.97 33.87
CA PHE A 11 35.95 -78.29 33.61
C PHE A 11 36.63 -78.96 32.42
N ALA A 12 36.38 -78.43 31.22
CA ALA A 12 37.31 -78.58 30.12
C ALA A 12 38.50 -77.65 30.39
N HIS A 13 39.50 -78.14 31.15
CA HIS A 13 40.82 -77.52 31.21
C HIS A 13 41.48 -77.62 29.83
N ALA A 14 41.25 -76.62 28.99
CA ALA A 14 42.16 -76.30 27.90
C ALA A 14 43.31 -75.48 28.49
N ASN A 15 44.57 -75.84 28.19
CA ASN A 15 45.80 -75.18 28.65
C ASN A 15 45.69 -73.63 28.63
N GLN A 16 45.41 -72.99 29.77
CA GLN A 16 45.44 -71.53 29.90
C GLN A 16 46.88 -71.06 30.06
N SER A 17 47.32 -70.12 29.21
CA SER A 17 48.65 -69.55 29.33
C SER A 17 48.74 -68.62 30.55
N PRO A 18 49.94 -68.37 31.11
CA PRO A 18 50.11 -67.37 32.17
C PRO A 18 49.56 -65.98 31.82
N ILE A 19 49.56 -65.62 30.54
CA ILE A 19 49.00 -64.35 30.02
C ILE A 19 47.48 -64.33 30.15
N ASP A 20 46.79 -65.45 29.87
CA ASP A 20 45.33 -65.55 30.01
C ASP A 20 44.88 -65.33 31.46
N LEU A 21 45.61 -65.89 32.44
CA LEU A 21 45.32 -65.72 33.87
C LEU A 21 45.51 -64.29 34.36
N GLU A 22 46.56 -63.59 33.90
CA GLU A 22 46.81 -62.19 34.25
C GLU A 22 45.77 -61.26 33.59
N ARG A 23 45.43 -61.51 32.33
CA ARG A 23 44.36 -60.80 31.60
C ARG A 23 43.02 -60.94 32.33
N GLU A 24 42.60 -62.16 32.66
CA GLU A 24 41.30 -62.42 33.30
C GLU A 24 41.18 -61.74 34.67
N LYS A 25 42.26 -61.67 35.46
CA LYS A 25 42.27 -60.92 36.73
C LYS A 25 42.00 -59.43 36.52
N ILE A 26 42.63 -58.82 35.52
CA ILE A 26 42.44 -57.39 35.20
C ILE A 26 41.01 -57.14 34.71
N ILE A 27 40.44 -58.05 33.91
CA ILE A 27 39.08 -57.91 33.39
C ILE A 27 38.03 -58.09 34.48
N ILE A 28 38.20 -59.07 35.38
CA ILE A 28 37.31 -59.23 36.54
C ILE A 28 37.37 -57.99 37.43
N PHE A 29 38.56 -57.44 37.68
CA PHE A 29 38.73 -56.19 38.43
C PHE A 29 38.00 -55.01 37.77
N SER A 30 38.11 -54.85 36.44
CA SER A 30 37.43 -53.78 35.69
C SER A 30 35.88 -53.81 35.78
N ARG A 31 35.29 -54.92 36.23
CA ARG A 31 33.83 -55.08 36.35
C ARG A 31 33.29 -54.64 37.71
N GLN A 32 34.16 -54.34 38.68
CA GLN A 32 33.76 -54.02 40.06
C GLN A 32 33.22 -52.59 40.23
N GLY A 33 33.56 -51.66 39.33
CA GLY A 33 33.06 -50.29 39.34
C GLY A 33 33.79 -49.38 38.35
N ASP A 34 33.33 -48.13 38.23
CA ASP A 34 33.90 -47.14 37.30
C ASP A 34 35.33 -46.70 37.72
N SER A 35 35.64 -46.75 39.02
CA SER A 35 36.97 -46.46 39.54
C SER A 35 37.95 -47.58 39.17
N GLU A 36 37.54 -48.82 39.35
CA GLU A 36 38.30 -50.02 39.05
C GLU A 36 38.49 -50.19 37.55
N LEU A 37 37.50 -49.80 36.72
CA LEU A 37 37.65 -49.70 35.26
C LEU A 37 38.80 -48.76 34.86
N LYS A 38 38.89 -47.57 35.46
CA LYS A 38 39.96 -46.61 35.18
C LYS A 38 41.33 -47.11 35.62
N GLN A 39 41.39 -47.91 36.69
CA GLN A 39 42.64 -48.51 37.18
C GLN A 39 43.05 -49.77 36.39
N ALA A 40 42.09 -50.51 35.84
CA ALA A 40 42.33 -51.71 35.04
C ALA A 40 42.94 -51.39 33.66
N ILE A 41 42.58 -50.25 33.06
CA ILE A 41 43.08 -49.84 31.74
C ILE A 41 44.63 -49.76 31.71
N PRO A 42 45.32 -49.00 32.60
CA PRO A 42 46.78 -48.97 32.63
C PRO A 42 47.46 -50.32 32.92
N GLN A 43 46.80 -51.19 33.69
CA GLN A 43 47.33 -52.55 33.94
C GLN A 43 47.27 -53.39 32.66
N LEU A 44 46.18 -53.26 31.89
CA LEU A 44 46.00 -53.97 30.64
C LEU A 44 46.85 -53.39 29.50
N GLU A 45 47.08 -52.07 29.48
CA GLU A 45 48.05 -51.40 28.61
C GLU A 45 49.45 -52.00 28.78
N LYS A 46 49.96 -52.05 30.02
CA LYS A 46 51.27 -52.65 30.33
C LYS A 46 51.35 -54.12 29.94
N LEU A 47 50.27 -54.88 30.19
CA LEU A 47 50.21 -56.28 29.79
C LEU A 47 50.28 -56.42 28.26
N PHE A 48 49.58 -55.57 27.51
CA PHE A 48 49.61 -55.56 26.05
C PHE A 48 50.96 -55.12 25.50
N GLU A 49 51.58 -54.10 26.08
CA GLU A 49 52.93 -53.63 25.70
C GLU A 49 53.97 -54.74 25.80
N ARG A 50 53.92 -55.53 26.88
CA ARG A 50 54.85 -56.63 27.14
C ARG A 50 54.60 -57.85 26.26
N THR A 51 53.33 -58.18 25.99
CA THR A 51 52.96 -59.48 25.39
C THR A 51 52.62 -59.39 23.90
N LYS A 52 52.13 -58.24 23.45
CA LYS A 52 51.50 -58.04 22.12
C LYS A 52 50.40 -59.07 21.83
N ASP A 53 49.78 -59.64 22.87
CA ASP A 53 48.75 -60.67 22.74
C ASP A 53 47.45 -60.10 22.17
N LEU A 54 46.82 -60.86 21.26
CA LEU A 54 45.62 -60.42 20.54
C LEU A 54 44.39 -60.35 21.45
N LYS A 55 44.24 -61.23 22.45
CA LYS A 55 43.11 -61.18 23.37
C LYS A 55 43.24 -60.02 24.36
N VAL A 56 44.46 -59.73 24.81
CA VAL A 56 44.74 -58.56 25.65
C VAL A 56 44.42 -57.27 24.88
N ARG A 57 44.73 -57.21 23.57
CA ARG A 57 44.39 -56.08 22.69
C ARG A 57 42.89 -55.84 22.60
N ASP A 58 42.11 -56.89 22.35
CA ASP A 58 40.65 -56.83 22.23
C ASP A 58 40.01 -56.31 23.51
N ASP A 59 40.39 -56.90 24.64
CA ASP A 59 39.93 -56.47 25.96
C ASP A 59 40.31 -55.00 26.26
N LEU A 60 41.52 -54.56 25.87
CA LEU A 60 41.97 -53.17 26.04
C LEU A 60 41.13 -52.19 25.22
N ILE A 61 40.85 -52.51 23.96
CA ILE A 61 39.96 -51.72 23.09
C ILE A 61 38.56 -51.62 23.71
N ALA A 62 38.02 -52.73 24.22
CA ALA A 62 36.72 -52.77 24.86
C ALA A 62 36.66 -51.92 26.14
N LEU A 63 37.70 -51.96 27.00
CA LEU A 63 37.77 -51.14 28.21
C LEU A 63 37.87 -49.64 27.89
N TYR A 64 38.65 -49.25 26.88
CA TYR A 64 38.68 -47.85 26.44
C TYR A 64 37.31 -47.36 26.00
N LEU A 65 36.57 -48.17 25.24
CA LEU A 65 35.22 -47.80 24.84
C LEU A 65 34.23 -47.73 26.00
N ARG A 66 34.34 -48.64 26.97
CA ARG A 66 33.52 -48.59 28.18
C ARG A 66 33.78 -47.33 29.01
N ASN A 67 35.00 -46.79 28.97
CA ASN A 67 35.39 -45.54 29.63
C ASN A 67 35.26 -44.29 28.72
N ASN A 68 34.55 -44.37 27.59
CA ASN A 68 34.37 -43.29 26.60
C ASN A 68 35.66 -42.72 25.98
N GLN A 69 36.75 -43.48 25.95
CA GLN A 69 38.04 -43.09 25.39
C GLN A 69 38.22 -43.59 23.93
N SER A 70 37.29 -43.21 23.04
CA SER A 70 37.25 -43.69 21.64
C SER A 70 38.53 -43.39 20.85
N VAL A 71 39.15 -42.22 21.06
CA VAL A 71 40.45 -41.88 20.44
C VAL A 71 41.56 -42.85 20.84
N HIS A 72 41.60 -43.28 22.12
CA HIS A 72 42.64 -44.18 22.61
C HIS A 72 42.42 -45.60 22.07
N ALA A 73 41.16 -46.07 22.02
CA ALA A 73 40.81 -47.33 21.38
C ALA A 73 41.32 -47.42 19.93
N LEU A 74 41.18 -46.35 19.14
CA LEU A 74 41.63 -46.28 17.75
C LEU A 74 43.16 -46.30 17.56
N LYS A 75 43.92 -46.01 18.64
CA LYS A 75 45.39 -45.95 18.64
C LYS A 75 46.06 -47.24 19.15
N VAL A 76 45.30 -48.16 19.76
CA VAL A 76 45.86 -49.41 20.33
C VAL A 76 46.65 -50.22 19.31
N CYS A 77 46.26 -50.19 18.04
CA CYS A 77 47.06 -50.74 16.95
C CYS A 77 46.87 -49.94 15.65
N GLU A 78 47.64 -48.87 15.47
CA GLU A 78 47.59 -48.03 14.25
C GLU A 78 48.09 -48.75 13.00
N SER A 79 49.02 -49.70 13.13
CA SER A 79 49.56 -50.50 12.02
C SER A 79 48.68 -51.69 11.62
N CYS A 80 47.62 -51.97 12.38
CA CYS A 80 46.73 -53.09 12.10
C CYS A 80 45.72 -52.75 10.98
N THR A 81 45.54 -53.71 10.07
CA THR A 81 44.52 -53.67 9.01
C THR A 81 43.20 -54.29 9.49
N PRO A 82 42.03 -53.88 8.94
CA PRO A 82 40.74 -54.46 9.34
C PRO A 82 40.66 -55.99 9.30
N THR A 83 41.43 -56.65 8.42
CA THR A 83 41.48 -58.11 8.33
C THR A 83 42.07 -58.81 9.57
N GLN A 84 42.93 -58.10 10.32
CA GLN A 84 43.67 -58.60 11.49
C GLN A 84 42.91 -58.46 12.82
N PHE A 85 41.72 -57.86 12.80
CA PHE A 85 40.90 -57.66 14.00
C PHE A 85 39.95 -58.83 14.25
N SER A 86 39.68 -59.08 15.53
CA SER A 86 38.63 -59.97 16.04
C SER A 86 37.24 -59.41 15.75
N GLU A 87 36.20 -60.19 16.04
CA GLU A 87 34.80 -59.74 15.92
C GLU A 87 34.51 -58.53 16.82
N SER A 88 34.88 -58.62 18.11
CA SER A 88 34.70 -57.57 19.10
C SER A 88 35.54 -56.33 18.78
N GLU A 89 36.77 -56.50 18.30
CA GLU A 89 37.62 -55.38 17.89
C GLU A 89 37.03 -54.61 16.71
N LEU A 90 36.53 -55.31 15.68
CA LEU A 90 35.90 -54.66 14.54
C LEU A 90 34.65 -53.87 14.94
N GLU A 91 33.84 -54.41 15.84
CA GLU A 91 32.63 -53.76 16.35
C GLU A 91 32.97 -52.52 17.19
N ASN A 92 33.87 -52.68 18.16
CA ASN A 92 34.28 -51.61 19.06
C ASN A 92 35.06 -50.52 18.30
N LEU A 93 36.04 -50.86 17.46
CA LEU A 93 36.75 -49.87 16.66
C LEU A 93 35.82 -49.20 15.64
N GLY A 94 34.86 -49.92 15.07
CA GLY A 94 33.82 -49.36 14.19
C GLY A 94 33.00 -48.29 14.91
N LYS A 95 32.56 -48.58 16.14
CA LYS A 95 31.84 -47.64 17.01
C LYS A 95 32.71 -46.45 17.40
N ALA A 96 33.97 -46.70 17.79
CA ALA A 96 34.96 -45.67 18.13
C ALA A 96 35.16 -44.69 16.97
N ALA A 97 35.40 -45.21 15.76
CA ALA A 97 35.59 -44.42 14.56
C ALA A 97 34.34 -43.59 14.21
N ARG A 98 33.14 -44.14 14.41
CA ARG A 98 31.89 -43.39 14.20
C ARG A 98 31.75 -42.24 15.21
N ASN A 99 32.02 -42.49 16.48
CA ASN A 99 31.95 -41.48 17.55
C ASN A 99 32.91 -40.31 17.28
N GLU A 100 34.11 -40.60 16.78
CA GLU A 100 35.12 -39.62 16.39
C GLU A 100 34.89 -39.02 14.98
N LYS A 101 33.71 -39.25 14.37
CA LYS A 101 33.33 -38.79 13.02
C LYS A 101 34.27 -39.24 11.89
N GLN A 102 35.07 -40.29 12.11
CA GLN A 102 35.88 -40.95 11.08
C GLN A 102 35.02 -41.94 10.28
N PHE A 103 33.99 -41.42 9.60
CA PHE A 103 32.95 -42.23 8.96
C PHE A 103 33.49 -43.21 7.91
N GLN A 104 34.47 -42.83 7.11
CA GLN A 104 35.06 -43.73 6.12
C GLN A 104 35.76 -44.94 6.79
N ARG A 105 36.57 -44.69 7.82
CA ARG A 105 37.24 -45.74 8.60
C ARG A 105 36.22 -46.64 9.32
N SER A 106 35.17 -46.04 9.90
CA SER A 106 34.08 -46.78 10.54
C SER A 106 33.34 -47.68 9.54
N PHE A 107 33.11 -47.19 8.32
CA PHE A 107 32.47 -47.95 7.25
C PHE A 107 33.30 -49.15 6.83
N GLU A 108 34.63 -49.01 6.72
CA GLU A 108 35.56 -50.09 6.41
C GLU A 108 35.55 -51.17 7.51
N LEU A 109 35.60 -50.75 8.78
CA LEU A 109 35.55 -51.66 9.94
C LEU A 109 34.22 -52.43 10.00
N TYR A 110 33.08 -51.76 9.86
CA TYR A 110 31.78 -52.43 9.85
C TYR A 110 31.56 -53.29 8.59
N SER A 111 32.09 -52.88 7.44
CA SER A 111 32.06 -53.70 6.22
C SER A 111 32.87 -54.97 6.39
N GLN A 112 34.02 -54.90 7.05
CA GLN A 112 34.84 -56.05 7.39
C GLN A 112 34.16 -56.94 8.44
N LEU A 113 33.50 -56.36 9.45
CA LEU A 113 32.70 -57.09 10.44
C LEU A 113 31.59 -57.89 9.76
N ALA A 114 30.79 -57.24 8.92
CA ALA A 114 29.69 -57.89 8.19
C ALA A 114 30.17 -58.99 7.22
N LYS A 115 31.40 -58.88 6.70
CA LYS A 115 32.00 -59.87 5.78
C LYS A 115 32.59 -61.08 6.53
N LYS A 116 33.37 -60.85 7.59
CA LYS A 116 34.11 -61.89 8.33
C LYS A 116 33.22 -62.62 9.34
N TYR A 117 32.28 -61.91 9.96
CA TYR A 117 31.38 -62.41 11.00
C TYR A 117 29.91 -62.17 10.59
N PRO A 118 29.39 -62.93 9.61
CA PRO A 118 28.08 -62.66 9.00
C PRO A 118 26.89 -62.84 9.94
N GLN A 119 27.09 -63.47 11.11
CA GLN A 119 26.09 -63.67 12.16
C GLN A 119 26.08 -62.53 13.19
N ASN A 120 27.02 -61.59 13.14
CA ASN A 120 27.02 -60.41 13.98
C ASN A 120 26.06 -59.34 13.41
N PRO A 121 24.95 -59.00 14.11
CA PRO A 121 23.99 -58.01 13.61
C PRO A 121 24.59 -56.59 13.50
N ASN A 122 25.55 -56.24 14.36
CA ASN A 122 26.13 -54.90 14.43
C ASN A 122 27.03 -54.58 13.24
N GLY A 123 27.56 -55.60 12.54
CA GLY A 123 28.26 -55.41 11.26
C GLY A 123 27.38 -54.74 10.20
N LEU A 124 26.17 -55.25 10.02
CA LEU A 124 25.22 -54.68 9.05
C LEU A 124 24.58 -53.39 9.58
N LEU A 125 24.19 -53.33 10.86
CA LEU A 125 23.60 -52.11 11.45
C LEU A 125 24.57 -50.93 11.44
N GLY A 126 25.82 -51.13 11.88
CA GLY A 126 26.86 -50.11 11.83
C GLY A 126 27.12 -49.64 10.40
N LYS A 127 27.09 -50.57 9.42
CA LYS A 127 27.18 -50.22 8.00
C LYS A 127 26.01 -49.35 7.52
N VAL A 128 24.77 -49.62 7.94
CA VAL A 128 23.60 -48.77 7.64
C VAL A 128 23.81 -47.36 8.18
N LEU A 129 24.14 -47.23 9.46
CA LEU A 129 24.29 -45.94 10.13
C LEU A 129 25.39 -45.10 9.47
N VAL A 130 26.57 -45.68 9.24
CA VAL A 130 27.71 -44.96 8.70
C VAL A 130 27.57 -44.67 7.21
N ALA A 131 26.99 -45.58 6.43
CA ALA A 131 26.69 -45.31 5.03
C ALA A 131 25.67 -44.16 4.89
N THR A 132 24.73 -44.03 5.83
CA THR A 132 23.80 -42.89 5.90
C THR A 132 24.54 -41.58 6.18
N GLU A 133 25.48 -41.55 7.12
CA GLU A 133 26.33 -40.38 7.42
C GLU A 133 27.22 -39.99 6.22
N LEU A 134 27.71 -40.98 5.47
CA LEU A 134 28.46 -40.79 4.22
C LEU A 134 27.57 -40.40 3.02
N LYS A 135 26.25 -40.24 3.22
CA LYS A 135 25.24 -39.98 2.17
C LYS A 135 25.19 -41.06 1.07
N ASN A 136 25.68 -42.26 1.35
CA ASN A 136 25.60 -43.40 0.45
C ASN A 136 24.35 -44.24 0.76
N TYR A 137 23.19 -43.68 0.41
CA TYR A 137 21.89 -44.24 0.77
C TYR A 137 21.58 -45.59 0.12
N THR A 138 22.15 -45.85 -1.07
CA THR A 138 22.03 -47.15 -1.74
C THR A 138 22.68 -48.25 -0.90
N VAL A 139 23.92 -48.03 -0.45
CA VAL A 139 24.63 -48.99 0.40
C VAL A 139 23.96 -49.16 1.76
N ALA A 140 23.44 -48.08 2.35
CA ALA A 140 22.67 -48.15 3.59
C ALA A 140 21.41 -49.01 3.41
N LYS A 141 20.65 -48.80 2.32
CA LYS A 141 19.46 -49.57 2.00
C LYS A 141 19.77 -51.04 1.77
N ASP A 142 20.83 -51.35 1.02
CA ASP A 142 21.24 -52.73 0.76
C ASP A 142 21.69 -53.45 2.04
N ALA A 143 22.46 -52.78 2.90
CA ALA A 143 22.85 -53.32 4.20
C ALA A 143 21.64 -53.61 5.09
N LEU A 144 20.63 -52.74 5.06
CA LEU A 144 19.39 -52.90 5.82
C LEU A 144 18.51 -54.04 5.28
N ILE A 145 18.40 -54.20 3.96
CA ILE A 145 17.72 -55.34 3.32
C ILE A 145 18.42 -56.65 3.72
N ASN A 146 19.75 -56.66 3.69
CA ASN A 146 20.54 -57.83 4.09
C ASN A 146 20.37 -58.13 5.58
N TYR A 147 20.26 -57.11 6.43
CA TYR A 147 19.97 -57.30 7.85
C TYR A 147 18.60 -57.95 8.03
N LYS A 148 17.55 -57.40 7.42
CA LYS A 148 16.18 -57.94 7.50
C LYS A 148 16.11 -59.41 7.09
N LYS A 149 16.78 -59.76 5.99
CA LYS A 149 16.82 -61.15 5.50
C LYS A 149 17.44 -62.13 6.49
N ARG A 150 18.41 -61.68 7.31
CA ARG A 150 19.17 -62.53 8.22
C ARG A 150 18.62 -62.56 9.64
N PHE A 151 18.22 -61.41 10.17
CA PHE A 151 17.90 -61.22 11.59
C PHE A 151 16.43 -60.83 11.82
N GLY A 152 15.64 -60.66 10.76
CA GLY A 152 14.25 -60.22 10.85
C GLY A 152 14.09 -58.73 11.19
N GLU A 153 12.87 -58.34 11.55
CA GLU A 153 12.47 -56.95 11.86
C GLU A 153 12.40 -56.71 13.37
N ASN A 154 13.54 -56.79 14.05
CA ASN A 154 13.66 -56.46 15.47
C ASN A 154 13.77 -54.95 15.72
N THR A 155 13.79 -54.51 16.99
CA THR A 155 13.89 -53.09 17.35
C THR A 155 15.08 -52.40 16.68
N ALA A 156 16.24 -53.07 16.64
CA ALA A 156 17.45 -52.52 16.03
C ALA A 156 17.32 -52.32 14.51
N TYR A 157 16.60 -53.20 13.81
CA TYR A 157 16.24 -52.99 12.40
C TYR A 157 15.41 -51.71 12.24
N TRP A 158 14.38 -51.54 13.07
CA TRP A 158 13.50 -50.38 12.99
C TRP A 158 14.21 -49.08 13.34
N ASP A 159 15.13 -49.08 14.30
CA ASP A 159 15.95 -47.92 14.64
C ASP A 159 16.88 -47.51 13.50
N ALA A 160 17.59 -48.48 12.90
CA ALA A 160 18.47 -48.22 11.76
C ALA A 160 17.68 -47.81 10.50
N ASN A 161 16.52 -48.41 10.27
CA ASN A 161 15.60 -48.02 9.19
C ASN A 161 15.07 -46.60 9.41
N SER A 162 14.61 -46.28 10.61
CA SER A 162 14.10 -44.95 10.94
C SER A 162 15.17 -43.88 10.74
N TYR A 163 16.40 -44.16 11.20
CA TYR A 163 17.56 -43.29 10.97
C TYR A 163 17.84 -43.08 9.47
N LEU A 164 17.86 -44.12 8.63
CA LEU A 164 18.02 -43.98 7.18
C LEU A 164 16.88 -43.14 6.55
N LEU A 165 15.64 -43.37 6.98
CA LEU A 165 14.46 -42.65 6.48
C LEU A 165 14.50 -41.16 6.86
N ASP A 166 15.14 -40.77 7.97
CA ASP A 166 15.30 -39.37 8.37
C ASP A 166 16.15 -38.56 7.38
N PHE A 167 16.98 -39.20 6.58
CA PHE A 167 17.78 -38.55 5.52
C PHE A 167 17.19 -38.73 4.13
N THR A 168 16.40 -39.78 3.90
CA THR A 168 15.94 -40.15 2.54
C THR A 168 14.47 -39.81 2.25
N GLN A 169 13.64 -39.62 3.27
CA GLN A 169 12.23 -39.25 3.07
C GLN A 169 12.03 -37.75 2.91
N SER A 170 10.93 -37.37 2.26
CA SER A 170 10.43 -36.00 2.29
C SER A 170 9.95 -35.62 3.68
N ASP A 171 9.98 -34.33 3.98
CA ASP A 171 9.53 -33.79 5.27
C ASP A 171 8.07 -34.15 5.59
N MET A 172 7.18 -34.20 4.60
CA MET A 172 5.78 -34.60 4.81
C MET A 172 5.65 -36.07 5.21
N ALA A 173 6.47 -36.96 4.62
CA ALA A 173 6.51 -38.36 5.02
C ALA A 173 7.08 -38.54 6.44
N LYS A 174 8.12 -37.75 6.79
CA LYS A 174 8.66 -37.72 8.16
C LYS A 174 7.60 -37.28 9.17
N LEU A 175 6.83 -36.25 8.85
CA LEU A 175 5.80 -35.71 9.76
C LEU A 175 4.79 -36.78 10.20
N GLY A 176 4.31 -37.61 9.27
CA GLY A 176 3.40 -38.71 9.61
C GLY A 176 4.08 -39.87 10.33
N ARG A 177 5.34 -40.20 9.97
CA ARG A 177 6.11 -41.28 10.61
C ARG A 177 6.50 -40.93 12.05
N TRP A 178 7.12 -39.77 12.27
CA TRP A 178 7.56 -39.31 13.59
C TRP A 178 6.38 -39.16 14.57
N GLN A 179 5.20 -38.76 14.11
CA GLN A 179 3.99 -38.78 14.95
C GLN A 179 3.65 -40.20 15.44
N ARG A 180 3.72 -41.21 14.57
CA ARG A 180 3.47 -42.61 14.95
C ARG A 180 4.56 -43.16 15.86
N GLU A 181 5.81 -42.85 15.59
CA GLU A 181 6.95 -43.25 16.42
C GLU A 181 6.88 -42.63 17.82
N LEU A 182 6.57 -41.35 17.92
CA LEU A 182 6.37 -40.66 19.20
C LEU A 182 5.16 -41.21 19.95
N SER A 183 4.07 -41.54 19.25
CA SER A 183 2.89 -42.17 19.87
C SER A 183 3.22 -43.55 20.48
N ARG A 184 4.19 -44.29 19.90
CA ARG A 184 4.65 -45.59 20.41
C ARG A 184 5.65 -45.44 21.57
N ASN A 185 6.46 -44.37 21.57
CA ASN A 185 7.39 -44.06 22.65
C ASN A 185 7.26 -42.59 23.10
N PRO A 186 6.25 -42.27 23.93
CA PRO A 186 6.00 -40.90 24.35
C PRO A 186 7.12 -40.28 25.19
N LYS A 187 8.05 -41.07 25.75
CA LYS A 187 9.17 -40.56 26.55
C LYS A 187 10.32 -39.98 25.70
N ASN A 188 10.25 -40.10 24.37
CA ASN A 188 11.29 -39.60 23.46
C ASN A 188 11.16 -38.08 23.24
N THR A 189 11.66 -37.30 24.21
CA THR A 189 11.65 -35.83 24.18
C THR A 189 12.41 -35.23 23.00
N HIS A 190 13.48 -35.89 22.54
CA HIS A 190 14.25 -35.46 21.37
C HIS A 190 13.40 -35.52 20.08
N LEU A 191 12.66 -36.61 19.89
CA LEU A 191 11.73 -36.76 18.77
C LEU A 191 10.58 -35.76 18.86
N ALA A 192 10.02 -35.52 20.05
CA ALA A 192 9.01 -34.49 20.26
C ALA A 192 9.50 -33.10 19.84
N GLY A 193 10.71 -32.70 20.23
CA GLY A 193 11.32 -31.43 19.82
C GLY A 193 11.60 -31.35 18.31
N ASN A 194 12.05 -32.43 17.67
CA ASN A 194 12.23 -32.49 16.22
C ASN A 194 10.91 -32.37 15.45
N LEU A 195 9.88 -33.08 15.92
CA LEU A 195 8.56 -33.02 15.33
C LEU A 195 7.95 -31.61 15.49
N TYR A 196 8.18 -30.94 16.62
CA TYR A 196 7.78 -29.54 16.81
C TYR A 196 8.46 -28.61 15.80
N ARG A 197 9.79 -28.72 15.62
CA ARG A 197 10.53 -27.91 14.62
C ARG A 197 10.04 -28.16 13.20
N LEU A 198 9.75 -29.43 12.87
CA LEU A 198 9.19 -29.78 11.57
C LEU A 198 7.79 -29.20 11.38
N ALA A 199 6.93 -29.27 12.40
CA ALA A 199 5.61 -28.64 12.38
C ALA A 199 5.69 -27.12 12.22
N SER A 200 6.65 -26.47 12.90
CA SER A 200 6.92 -25.03 12.78
C SER A 200 7.32 -24.64 11.35
N LYS A 201 8.25 -25.38 10.73
CA LYS A 201 8.71 -25.16 9.35
C LYS A 201 7.56 -25.10 8.32
N TYR A 202 6.47 -25.83 8.58
CA TYR A 202 5.30 -25.90 7.71
C TYR A 202 4.05 -25.22 8.29
N ASN A 203 4.19 -24.40 9.34
CA ASN A 203 3.08 -23.68 10.01
C ASN A 203 1.92 -24.57 10.48
N ILE A 204 2.22 -25.80 10.96
CA ILE A 204 1.22 -26.76 11.44
C ILE A 204 0.93 -26.48 12.92
N HIS A 205 0.30 -25.34 13.19
CA HIS A 205 0.04 -24.85 14.54
C HIS A 205 -0.76 -25.80 15.44
N PRO A 206 -1.78 -26.56 14.96
CA PRO A 206 -2.48 -27.53 15.80
C PRO A 206 -1.54 -28.60 16.39
N LEU A 207 -0.56 -29.06 15.61
CA LEU A 207 0.42 -30.04 16.06
C LEU A 207 1.43 -29.42 17.04
N GLN A 208 1.90 -28.20 16.77
CA GLN A 208 2.76 -27.46 17.70
C GLN A 208 2.09 -27.27 19.06
N LYS A 209 0.81 -26.83 19.08
CA LYS A 209 0.04 -26.65 20.31
C LYS A 209 -0.14 -27.95 21.09
N LYS A 210 -0.42 -29.05 20.39
CA LYS A 210 -0.52 -30.38 20.99
C LYS A 210 0.79 -30.78 21.67
N LEU A 211 1.92 -30.63 20.97
CA LEU A 211 3.24 -30.97 21.51
C LEU A 211 3.64 -30.09 22.70
N GLN A 212 3.30 -28.79 22.68
CA GLN A 212 3.52 -27.90 23.82
C GLN A 212 2.71 -28.31 25.06
N ALA A 213 1.47 -28.77 24.87
CA ALA A 213 0.63 -29.23 25.97
C ALA A 213 1.08 -30.59 26.53
N GLU A 214 1.55 -31.50 25.67
CA GLU A 214 2.01 -32.84 26.08
C GLU A 214 3.43 -32.83 26.67
N TYR A 215 4.27 -31.87 26.28
CA TYR A 215 5.68 -31.77 26.68
C TYR A 215 6.07 -30.36 27.17
N PRO A 216 5.42 -29.82 28.22
CA PRO A 216 5.62 -28.43 28.65
C PRO A 216 7.08 -28.12 29.02
N ASP A 217 7.79 -29.08 29.62
CA ASP A 217 9.18 -28.90 30.08
C ASP A 217 10.19 -28.70 28.93
N LEU A 218 9.80 -28.97 27.68
CA LEU A 218 10.66 -28.78 26.51
C LEU A 218 10.63 -27.35 25.96
N PHE A 219 9.68 -26.52 26.41
CA PHE A 219 9.43 -25.21 25.83
C PHE A 219 9.53 -24.13 26.90
N SER A 220 10.42 -23.17 26.65
CA SER A 220 10.53 -21.97 27.48
C SER A 220 9.41 -20.98 27.17
N GLU A 221 9.23 -19.99 28.04
CA GLU A 221 8.34 -18.86 27.77
C GLU A 221 8.68 -18.15 26.45
N LYS A 222 9.97 -18.07 26.10
CA LYS A 222 10.41 -17.50 24.82
C LYS A 222 9.87 -18.29 23.63
N ASP A 223 9.88 -19.63 23.70
CA ASP A 223 9.35 -20.50 22.64
C ASP A 223 7.84 -20.34 22.48
N LEU A 224 7.12 -20.12 23.58
CA LEU A 224 5.68 -19.83 23.55
C LEU A 224 5.39 -18.48 22.88
N LEU A 225 6.20 -17.45 23.15
CA LEU A 225 6.06 -16.14 22.51
C LEU A 225 6.31 -16.22 21.00
N TRP A 226 7.34 -16.95 20.56
CA TRP A 226 7.62 -17.20 19.14
C TRP A 226 6.49 -17.95 18.45
N TYR A 227 5.95 -18.99 19.10
CA TYR A 227 4.79 -19.72 18.57
C TYR A 227 3.57 -18.82 18.36
N GLU A 228 3.23 -17.98 19.35
CA GLU A 228 2.10 -17.05 19.23
C GLU A 228 2.32 -16.04 18.10
N HIS A 229 3.54 -15.49 17.98
CA HIS A 229 3.91 -14.61 16.87
C HIS A 229 3.68 -15.29 15.51
N ASP A 230 4.28 -16.46 15.31
CA ASP A 230 4.25 -17.17 14.02
C ASP A 230 2.82 -17.57 13.64
N LYS A 231 2.01 -17.98 14.62
CA LYS A 231 0.58 -18.26 14.42
C LYS A 231 -0.17 -17.04 13.90
N ILE A 232 0.08 -15.87 14.47
CA ILE A 232 -0.58 -14.61 14.07
C ILE A 232 -0.16 -14.21 12.65
N VAL A 233 1.14 -14.29 12.34
CA VAL A 233 1.70 -13.94 11.02
C VAL A 233 1.23 -14.91 9.94
N ALA A 234 1.24 -16.22 10.20
CA ALA A 234 0.73 -17.22 9.27
C ALA A 234 -0.77 -17.03 8.99
N SER A 235 -1.56 -16.72 10.03
CA SER A 235 -2.97 -16.37 9.88
C SER A 235 -3.17 -15.14 8.98
N ALA A 236 -2.35 -14.11 9.14
CA ALA A 236 -2.41 -12.91 8.29
C ALA A 236 -2.09 -13.25 6.82
N LYS A 237 -1.02 -14.04 6.58
CA LYS A 237 -0.61 -14.45 5.23
C LYS A 237 -1.67 -15.28 4.51
N ASN A 238 -2.36 -16.17 5.22
CA ASN A 238 -3.43 -16.99 4.63
C ASN A 238 -4.71 -16.20 4.37
N ALA A 239 -4.86 -15.02 4.97
CA ALA A 239 -6.07 -14.21 4.90
C ALA A 239 -5.85 -12.88 4.15
N LYS A 240 -4.91 -12.82 3.20
CA LYS A 240 -4.53 -11.60 2.46
C LYS A 240 -5.72 -10.76 1.93
N ASN A 241 -6.81 -11.41 1.53
CA ASN A 241 -8.00 -10.74 0.98
C ASN A 241 -9.16 -10.61 1.97
N ASN A 242 -8.95 -10.96 3.24
CA ASN A 242 -9.99 -10.88 4.27
C ASN A 242 -9.59 -9.86 5.36
N ARG A 243 -10.07 -8.63 5.16
CA ARG A 243 -9.80 -7.49 6.04
C ARG A 243 -10.13 -7.77 7.52
N LYS A 244 -11.20 -8.52 7.81
CA LYS A 244 -11.57 -8.89 9.19
C LYS A 244 -10.51 -9.77 9.85
N HIS A 245 -10.03 -10.78 9.13
CA HIS A 245 -8.95 -11.64 9.64
C HIS A 245 -7.63 -10.88 9.78
N LEU A 246 -7.29 -9.99 8.85
CA LEU A 246 -6.12 -9.12 8.96
C LEU A 246 -6.21 -8.20 10.20
N LYS A 247 -7.38 -7.61 10.48
CA LYS A 247 -7.60 -6.82 11.70
C LYS A 247 -7.42 -7.65 12.98
N ASN A 248 -7.89 -8.89 12.99
CA ASN A 248 -7.69 -9.80 14.13
C ASN A 248 -6.19 -10.12 14.33
N SER A 249 -5.46 -10.36 13.24
CA SER A 249 -4.00 -10.55 13.30
C SER A 249 -3.27 -9.30 13.80
N PHE A 250 -3.67 -8.10 13.35
CA PHE A 250 -3.11 -6.84 13.81
C PHE A 250 -3.34 -6.61 15.32
N ALA A 251 -4.56 -6.87 15.80
CA ALA A 251 -4.87 -6.84 17.22
C ALA A 251 -4.07 -7.87 18.02
N GLY A 252 -3.85 -9.07 17.44
CA GLY A 252 -3.00 -10.12 17.99
C GLY A 252 -1.55 -9.67 18.18
N LEU A 253 -0.92 -9.10 17.15
CA LEU A 253 0.45 -8.55 17.23
C LEU A 253 0.54 -7.42 18.26
N THR A 254 -0.48 -6.54 18.29
CA THR A 254 -0.58 -5.46 19.27
C THR A 254 -0.62 -5.98 20.71
N ALA A 255 -1.43 -7.02 20.96
CA ALA A 255 -1.50 -7.65 22.28
C ALA A 255 -0.19 -8.39 22.64
N LEU A 256 0.47 -9.00 21.65
CA LEU A 256 1.72 -9.72 21.85
C LEU A 256 2.87 -8.77 22.22
N LEU A 257 2.97 -7.60 21.59
CA LEU A 257 3.97 -6.57 21.96
C LEU A 257 3.89 -6.12 23.41
N ARG A 258 2.70 -6.17 24.04
CA ARG A 258 2.53 -5.84 25.46
C ARG A 258 3.07 -6.92 26.40
N LYS A 259 3.30 -8.14 25.89
CA LYS A 259 3.82 -9.28 26.66
C LYS A 259 5.32 -9.49 26.47
N ILE A 260 5.89 -8.99 25.38
CA ILE A 260 7.30 -9.15 25.05
C ILE A 260 8.10 -8.01 25.69
N ASP A 261 9.17 -8.36 26.43
CA ASP A 261 10.17 -7.38 26.89
C ASP A 261 10.81 -6.66 25.68
N PRO A 262 10.87 -5.31 25.64
CA PRO A 262 11.53 -4.56 24.58
C PRO A 262 12.98 -4.98 24.27
N ALA A 263 13.72 -5.54 25.23
CA ALA A 263 15.06 -6.08 25.03
C ALA A 263 15.07 -7.44 24.31
N HIS A 264 13.93 -8.11 24.20
CA HIS A 264 13.82 -9.41 23.56
C HIS A 264 13.84 -9.27 22.01
N PRO A 265 14.63 -10.08 21.27
CA PRO A 265 14.73 -9.97 19.80
C PRO A 265 13.40 -10.06 19.05
N LEU A 266 12.43 -10.82 19.57
CA LEU A 266 11.08 -10.93 19.01
C LEU A 266 10.29 -9.61 19.04
N TYR A 267 10.62 -8.69 19.95
CA TYR A 267 9.91 -7.41 20.06
C TYR A 267 10.02 -6.62 18.75
N GLN A 268 11.25 -6.49 18.24
CA GLN A 268 11.51 -5.78 16.99
C GLN A 268 10.82 -6.46 15.80
N GLN A 269 10.89 -7.79 15.70
CA GLN A 269 10.22 -8.53 14.63
C GLN A 269 8.68 -8.35 14.67
N THR A 270 8.10 -8.45 15.87
CA THR A 270 6.65 -8.25 16.07
C THR A 270 6.24 -6.82 15.73
N LEU A 271 7.09 -5.83 16.06
CA LEU A 271 6.86 -4.42 15.73
C LEU A 271 6.90 -4.19 14.21
N MET A 272 7.86 -4.79 13.51
CA MET A 272 7.95 -4.75 12.05
C MET A 272 6.70 -5.35 11.39
N ASP A 273 6.28 -6.53 11.84
CA ASP A 273 5.13 -7.24 11.26
C ASP A 273 3.81 -6.53 11.61
N ARG A 274 3.71 -5.91 12.79
CA ARG A 274 2.58 -5.03 13.15
C ARG A 274 2.52 -3.82 12.23
N PHE A 275 3.64 -3.13 12.02
CA PHE A 275 3.72 -1.96 11.15
C PHE A 275 3.28 -2.30 9.72
N VAL A 276 3.85 -3.35 9.13
CA VAL A 276 3.52 -3.78 7.76
C VAL A 276 2.03 -4.12 7.63
N LEU A 277 1.47 -4.85 8.60
CA LEU A 277 0.05 -5.19 8.59
C LEU A 277 -0.85 -3.96 8.81
N GLY A 278 -0.43 -3.01 9.64
CA GLY A 278 -1.15 -1.75 9.84
C GLY A 278 -1.16 -0.87 8.60
N VAL A 279 -0.04 -0.82 7.86
CA VAL A 279 0.05 -0.15 6.54
C VAL A 279 -0.92 -0.81 5.55
N GLN A 280 -0.91 -2.14 5.44
CA GLN A 280 -1.84 -2.88 4.58
C GLN A 280 -3.32 -2.65 4.96
N LEU A 281 -3.61 -2.45 6.25
CA LEU A 281 -4.95 -2.18 6.75
C LEU A 281 -5.35 -0.71 6.64
N HIS A 282 -4.46 0.19 6.24
CA HIS A 282 -4.65 1.65 6.28
C HIS A 282 -4.97 2.16 7.70
N GLU A 283 -4.30 1.61 8.72
CA GLU A 283 -4.36 2.07 10.12
C GLU A 283 -3.16 2.99 10.44
N PHE A 284 -2.95 3.97 9.55
CA PHE A 284 -1.75 4.80 9.50
C PHE A 284 -1.51 5.64 10.76
N ASP A 285 -2.57 6.07 11.43
CA ASP A 285 -2.46 6.82 12.69
C ASP A 285 -2.00 5.93 13.84
N VAL A 286 -2.44 4.67 13.87
CA VAL A 286 -2.12 3.70 14.92
C VAL A 286 -0.65 3.27 14.86
N VAL A 287 -0.09 3.18 13.65
CA VAL A 287 1.29 2.72 13.42
C VAL A 287 2.30 3.86 13.23
N ARG A 288 1.92 5.10 13.53
CA ARG A 288 2.80 6.28 13.39
C ARG A 288 4.06 6.18 14.27
N ASP A 289 3.89 5.74 15.51
CA ASP A 289 5.02 5.59 16.44
C ASP A 289 5.93 4.42 16.03
N ASP A 290 5.34 3.36 15.45
CA ASP A 290 6.08 2.23 14.90
C ASP A 290 6.97 2.69 13.75
N TYR A 291 6.45 3.53 12.85
CA TYR A 291 7.22 4.11 11.76
C TYR A 291 8.42 4.91 12.28
N ALA A 292 8.20 5.80 13.26
CA ALA A 292 9.27 6.61 13.85
C ALA A 292 10.38 5.75 14.46
N THR A 293 10.00 4.67 15.13
CA THR A 293 10.93 3.72 15.76
C THR A 293 11.69 2.89 14.72
N LEU A 294 10.97 2.30 13.77
CA LEU A 294 11.53 1.35 12.80
C LEU A 294 12.38 2.05 11.72
N LYS A 295 12.10 3.31 11.40
CA LYS A 295 12.89 4.10 10.44
C LYS A 295 14.33 4.34 10.92
N ALA A 296 14.59 4.29 12.22
CA ALA A 296 15.92 4.44 12.80
C ALA A 296 16.79 3.16 12.67
N LEU A 297 16.24 2.05 12.18
CA LEU A 297 17.00 0.82 11.96
C LEU A 297 18.06 1.04 10.85
N PRO A 298 19.33 0.65 11.07
CA PRO A 298 20.41 0.92 10.12
C PRO A 298 20.27 0.14 8.80
N THR A 299 19.71 -1.07 8.85
CA THR A 299 19.56 -1.96 7.69
C THR A 299 18.18 -2.62 7.67
N PRO A 300 17.11 -1.88 7.31
CA PRO A 300 15.76 -2.42 7.26
C PRO A 300 15.64 -3.47 6.14
N SER A 301 14.87 -4.52 6.42
CA SER A 301 14.57 -5.59 5.45
C SER A 301 13.82 -5.04 4.22
N ALA A 302 13.83 -5.78 3.12
CA ALA A 302 13.15 -5.35 1.89
C ALA A 302 11.64 -5.14 2.11
N TYR A 303 10.95 -6.07 2.79
CA TYR A 303 9.51 -5.96 3.05
C TYR A 303 9.16 -4.78 3.98
N LEU A 304 10.05 -4.45 4.93
CA LEU A 304 9.86 -3.28 5.79
C LEU A 304 10.08 -1.98 5.01
N ARG A 305 11.11 -1.91 4.16
CA ARG A 305 11.33 -0.76 3.26
C ARG A 305 10.16 -0.54 2.32
N GLU A 306 9.59 -1.62 1.80
CA GLU A 306 8.38 -1.54 0.97
C GLU A 306 7.19 -0.98 1.74
N ALA A 307 6.95 -1.45 2.97
CA ALA A 307 5.91 -0.89 3.84
C ALA A 307 6.17 0.58 4.23
N PHE A 308 7.44 1.00 4.38
CA PHE A 308 7.77 2.42 4.56
C PHE A 308 7.38 3.25 3.34
N ALA A 309 7.64 2.75 2.14
CA ALA A 309 7.25 3.42 0.91
C ALA A 309 5.72 3.49 0.76
N ASP A 310 5.01 2.41 1.07
CA ASP A 310 3.53 2.37 1.08
C ASP A 310 2.97 3.40 2.08
N TYR A 311 3.57 3.49 3.28
CA TYR A 311 3.23 4.49 4.29
C TYR A 311 3.52 5.93 3.80
N GLU A 312 4.69 6.17 3.21
CA GLU A 312 5.06 7.49 2.67
C GLU A 312 4.13 7.92 1.53
N LEU A 313 3.73 7.00 0.64
CA LEU A 313 2.76 7.26 -0.41
C LEU A 313 1.39 7.62 0.16
N ALA A 314 0.94 6.91 1.20
CA ALA A 314 -0.32 7.22 1.91
C ALA A 314 -0.31 8.61 2.56
N TYR A 315 0.84 9.08 3.04
CA TYR A 315 1.06 10.46 3.50
C TYR A 315 1.46 11.43 2.38
N ALA A 316 1.08 11.11 1.14
CA ALA A 316 1.25 11.93 -0.05
C ALA A 316 2.70 12.39 -0.27
N SER A 317 3.66 11.49 -0.07
CA SER A 317 5.07 11.67 -0.40
C SER A 317 5.50 10.76 -1.55
N PRO A 318 4.95 10.97 -2.77
CA PRO A 318 5.13 10.05 -3.88
C PRO A 318 6.57 9.95 -4.38
N HIS A 319 7.38 11.02 -4.27
CA HIS A 319 8.77 10.98 -4.72
C HIS A 319 9.63 10.10 -3.81
N LYS A 320 9.40 10.14 -2.51
CA LYS A 320 10.10 9.29 -1.52
C LYS A 320 9.73 7.81 -1.65
N ALA A 321 8.43 7.55 -1.80
CA ALA A 321 7.93 6.22 -2.05
C ALA A 321 8.53 5.66 -3.36
N LEU A 322 8.49 6.43 -4.45
CA LEU A 322 9.06 6.04 -5.74
C LEU A 322 10.55 5.72 -5.65
N ALA A 323 11.35 6.57 -5.01
CA ALA A 323 12.78 6.35 -4.84
C ALA A 323 13.06 5.04 -4.08
N THR A 324 12.26 4.75 -3.05
CA THR A 324 12.37 3.51 -2.27
C THR A 324 11.99 2.29 -3.10
N TYR A 325 10.90 2.34 -3.86
CA TYR A 325 10.50 1.24 -4.76
C TYR A 325 11.55 1.00 -5.86
N GLN A 326 12.11 2.06 -6.46
CA GLN A 326 13.20 1.95 -7.43
C GLN A 326 14.45 1.26 -6.84
N SER A 327 14.81 1.60 -5.60
CA SER A 327 15.90 0.92 -4.89
C SER A 327 15.63 -0.57 -4.67
N LEU A 328 14.38 -0.94 -4.33
CA LEU A 328 13.96 -2.33 -4.20
C LEU A 328 14.01 -3.08 -5.53
N ALA A 329 13.55 -2.45 -6.61
CA ALA A 329 13.60 -3.02 -7.95
C ALA A 329 15.05 -3.24 -8.41
N GLN A 330 15.92 -2.26 -8.20
CA GLN A 330 17.36 -2.39 -8.50
C GLN A 330 18.00 -3.52 -7.68
N SER A 331 17.68 -3.61 -6.39
CA SER A 331 18.19 -4.70 -5.52
C SER A 331 17.78 -6.08 -6.02
N ALA A 332 16.62 -6.23 -6.65
CA ALA A 332 16.17 -7.49 -7.24
C ALA A 332 16.97 -7.81 -8.51
N LEU A 333 17.18 -6.81 -9.38
CA LEU A 333 17.98 -6.94 -10.60
C LEU A 333 19.44 -7.30 -10.31
N ASP A 334 20.05 -6.66 -9.30
CA ASP A 334 21.42 -6.95 -8.86
C ASP A 334 21.57 -8.42 -8.40
N LYS A 335 20.50 -8.99 -7.85
CA LYS A 335 20.39 -10.40 -7.45
C LYS A 335 19.96 -11.33 -8.59
N LYS A 336 19.86 -10.82 -9.83
CA LYS A 336 19.36 -11.54 -11.01
C LYS A 336 17.95 -12.12 -10.82
N ALA A 337 17.14 -11.47 -10.00
CA ALA A 337 15.73 -11.81 -9.81
C ALA A 337 14.85 -10.86 -10.64
N PRO A 338 13.71 -11.34 -11.19
CA PRO A 338 12.76 -10.47 -11.86
C PRO A 338 12.12 -9.48 -10.87
N VAL A 339 11.84 -8.27 -11.34
CA VAL A 339 11.01 -7.31 -10.61
C VAL A 339 9.57 -7.82 -10.63
N SER A 340 8.90 -7.88 -9.47
CA SER A 340 7.52 -8.36 -9.40
C SER A 340 6.55 -7.36 -10.02
N ASP A 341 5.48 -7.86 -10.64
CA ASP A 341 4.38 -7.02 -11.14
C ASP A 341 3.79 -6.11 -10.06
N GLU A 342 3.68 -6.60 -8.82
CA GLU A 342 3.20 -5.81 -7.67
C GLU A 342 4.09 -4.60 -7.41
N LEU A 343 5.42 -4.76 -7.47
CA LEU A 343 6.35 -3.65 -7.29
C LEU A 343 6.29 -2.68 -8.48
N LEU A 344 6.14 -3.18 -9.71
CA LEU A 344 5.95 -2.34 -10.90
C LEU A 344 4.66 -1.51 -10.82
N LEU A 345 3.56 -2.09 -10.33
CA LEU A 345 2.30 -1.38 -10.09
C LEU A 345 2.45 -0.31 -9.01
N LYS A 346 3.17 -0.58 -7.91
CA LYS A 346 3.49 0.42 -6.89
C LYS A 346 4.33 1.57 -7.45
N MET A 347 5.34 1.27 -8.27
CA MET A 347 6.15 2.27 -8.96
C MET A 347 5.33 3.10 -9.97
N PHE A 348 4.41 2.46 -10.71
CA PHE A 348 3.46 3.14 -11.58
C PHE A 348 2.60 4.16 -10.81
N SER A 349 2.01 3.74 -9.68
CA SER A 349 1.16 4.60 -8.85
C SER A 349 1.95 5.78 -8.28
N ALA A 350 3.12 5.51 -7.68
CA ALA A 350 3.96 6.56 -7.10
C ALA A 350 4.50 7.53 -8.16
N ALA A 351 4.89 7.04 -9.36
CA ALA A 351 5.31 7.91 -10.46
C ALA A 351 4.16 8.74 -11.01
N SER A 352 2.95 8.19 -11.08
CA SER A 352 1.75 8.94 -11.51
C SER A 352 1.42 10.06 -10.53
N ASP A 353 1.46 9.79 -9.22
CA ASP A 353 1.22 10.78 -8.17
C ASP A 353 2.33 11.84 -8.11
N ALA A 354 3.57 11.47 -8.41
CA ALA A 354 4.68 12.38 -8.62
C ALA A 354 4.57 13.17 -9.95
N GLY A 355 3.59 12.88 -10.82
CA GLY A 355 3.44 13.51 -12.13
C GLY A 355 4.51 13.12 -13.15
N GLU A 356 5.27 12.05 -12.90
CA GLU A 356 6.28 11.46 -13.80
C GLU A 356 5.61 10.46 -14.77
N PHE A 357 4.66 10.94 -15.58
CA PHE A 357 3.76 10.07 -16.35
C PHE A 357 4.46 9.20 -17.40
N ALA A 358 5.54 9.68 -18.01
CA ALA A 358 6.33 8.88 -18.94
C ALA A 358 7.01 7.70 -18.23
N LEU A 359 7.50 7.92 -17.02
CA LEU A 359 8.09 6.88 -16.18
C LEU A 359 7.02 5.90 -15.69
N ALA A 360 5.85 6.39 -15.28
CA ALA A 360 4.71 5.58 -14.91
C ALA A 360 4.26 4.63 -16.04
N GLN A 361 4.21 5.14 -17.28
CA GLN A 361 3.93 4.32 -18.46
C GLN A 361 4.98 3.23 -18.66
N HIS A 362 6.27 3.57 -18.53
CA HIS A 362 7.36 2.62 -18.68
C HIS A 362 7.23 1.42 -17.72
N TYR A 363 6.85 1.66 -16.46
CA TYR A 363 6.65 0.56 -15.49
C TYR A 363 5.48 -0.36 -15.85
N LEU A 364 4.35 0.20 -16.33
CA LEU A 364 3.25 -0.64 -16.82
C LEU A 364 3.65 -1.46 -18.05
N GLU A 365 4.45 -0.89 -18.95
CA GLU A 365 4.90 -1.59 -20.15
C GLU A 365 5.84 -2.77 -19.85
N GLN A 366 6.54 -2.75 -18.71
CA GLN A 366 7.38 -3.86 -18.24
C GLN A 366 6.57 -5.06 -17.75
N ILE A 367 5.30 -4.87 -17.35
CA ILE A 367 4.42 -5.97 -16.94
C ILE A 367 4.08 -6.79 -18.19
N ASN A 368 4.60 -8.02 -18.26
CA ASN A 368 4.45 -8.92 -19.41
C ASN A 368 3.65 -10.19 -19.08
N SER A 369 2.98 -10.21 -17.93
CA SER A 369 2.29 -11.39 -17.43
C SER A 369 1.08 -11.78 -18.29
N SER A 370 0.84 -13.09 -18.36
CA SER A 370 -0.29 -13.69 -19.07
C SER A 370 -1.64 -13.24 -18.46
N PRO A 371 -2.73 -13.14 -19.27
CA PRO A 371 -4.07 -12.85 -18.77
C PRO A 371 -4.58 -13.83 -17.71
N TYR A 372 -4.01 -15.03 -17.68
CA TYR A 372 -4.34 -16.08 -16.71
C TYR A 372 -3.08 -16.61 -16.03
N VAL A 373 -3.20 -16.88 -14.73
CA VAL A 373 -2.20 -17.56 -13.89
C VAL A 373 -2.82 -18.78 -13.22
N ASN A 374 -2.00 -19.72 -12.76
CA ASN A 374 -2.50 -20.84 -11.98
C ASN A 374 -2.95 -20.36 -10.60
N ASP A 375 -4.02 -20.95 -10.08
CA ASP A 375 -4.41 -20.78 -8.68
C ASP A 375 -3.33 -21.35 -7.74
N TYR A 376 -3.45 -21.07 -6.43
CA TYR A 376 -2.47 -21.54 -5.43
C TYR A 376 -2.29 -23.07 -5.45
N THR A 377 -3.34 -23.83 -5.78
CA THR A 377 -3.27 -25.30 -5.84
C THR A 377 -2.73 -25.83 -7.17
N HIS A 378 -2.50 -24.97 -8.16
CA HIS A 378 -2.12 -25.32 -9.53
C HIS A 378 -3.10 -26.26 -10.23
N THR A 379 -4.36 -26.26 -9.82
CA THR A 379 -5.42 -27.12 -10.38
C THR A 379 -6.32 -26.38 -11.37
N SER A 380 -6.35 -25.04 -11.30
CA SER A 380 -7.18 -24.20 -12.15
C SER A 380 -6.44 -22.94 -12.59
N ARG A 381 -6.90 -22.35 -13.70
CA ARG A 381 -6.43 -21.03 -14.15
C ARG A 381 -7.39 -19.97 -13.65
N VAL A 382 -6.84 -18.94 -13.02
CA VAL A 382 -7.57 -17.75 -12.56
C VAL A 382 -7.13 -16.52 -13.36
N PRO A 383 -8.00 -15.51 -13.53
CA PRO A 383 -7.61 -14.24 -14.12
C PRO A 383 -6.41 -13.65 -13.39
N ASN A 384 -5.48 -13.05 -14.13
CA ASN A 384 -4.32 -12.39 -13.56
C ASN A 384 -4.63 -10.90 -13.32
N PRO A 385 -4.71 -10.44 -12.06
CA PRO A 385 -5.03 -9.05 -11.75
C PRO A 385 -4.04 -8.06 -12.38
N SER A 386 -2.76 -8.42 -12.47
CA SER A 386 -1.71 -7.54 -13.01
C SER A 386 -1.88 -7.27 -14.50
N TYR A 387 -2.50 -8.19 -15.26
CA TYR A 387 -2.80 -8.00 -16.68
C TYR A 387 -3.85 -6.91 -16.89
N ASP A 388 -4.96 -6.97 -16.15
CA ASP A 388 -6.02 -5.98 -16.26
C ASP A 388 -5.59 -4.63 -15.65
N GLU A 389 -4.87 -4.63 -14.52
CA GLU A 389 -4.34 -3.38 -13.92
C GLU A 389 -3.38 -2.66 -14.86
N ARG A 390 -2.52 -3.40 -15.59
CA ARG A 390 -1.70 -2.83 -16.66
C ARG A 390 -2.57 -2.17 -17.73
N TYR A 391 -3.59 -2.88 -18.22
CA TYR A 391 -4.44 -2.38 -19.29
C TYR A 391 -5.19 -1.10 -18.91
N PHE A 392 -5.89 -1.13 -17.78
CA PHE A 392 -6.65 0.01 -17.29
C PHE A 392 -5.73 1.14 -16.80
N GLY A 393 -4.56 0.82 -16.25
CA GLY A 393 -3.52 1.78 -15.94
C GLY A 393 -3.03 2.56 -17.17
N LEU A 394 -2.81 1.89 -18.31
CA LEU A 394 -2.44 2.55 -19.57
C LEU A 394 -3.57 3.42 -20.12
N ALA A 395 -4.83 2.99 -20.02
CA ALA A 395 -5.99 3.81 -20.40
C ALA A 395 -6.12 5.06 -19.51
N ARG A 396 -5.94 4.93 -18.19
CA ARG A 396 -5.91 6.07 -17.25
C ARG A 396 -4.76 7.04 -17.57
N LEU A 397 -3.56 6.52 -17.84
CA LEU A 397 -2.42 7.34 -18.26
C LEU A 397 -2.70 8.06 -19.57
N ALA A 398 -3.29 7.41 -20.57
CA ALA A 398 -3.65 8.09 -21.81
C ALA A 398 -4.54 9.32 -21.55
N LEU A 399 -5.54 9.21 -20.67
CA LEU A 399 -6.36 10.35 -20.25
C LEU A 399 -5.56 11.42 -19.47
N TRP A 400 -4.75 11.01 -18.50
CA TRP A 400 -3.95 11.93 -17.67
C TRP A 400 -2.93 12.70 -18.51
N ARG A 401 -2.31 12.04 -19.50
CA ARG A 401 -1.37 12.62 -20.47
C ARG A 401 -2.04 13.39 -21.62
N GLY A 402 -3.38 13.52 -21.60
CA GLY A 402 -4.13 14.35 -22.54
C GLY A 402 -4.61 13.68 -23.82
N ASN A 403 -4.44 12.36 -23.95
CA ASN A 403 -4.95 11.56 -25.06
C ASN A 403 -6.25 10.83 -24.68
N ALA A 404 -7.33 11.61 -24.48
CA ALA A 404 -8.65 11.08 -24.13
C ALA A 404 -9.21 10.14 -25.22
N GLY A 405 -8.89 10.40 -26.49
CA GLY A 405 -9.31 9.54 -27.61
C GLY A 405 -8.69 8.13 -27.55
N LEU A 406 -7.42 8.02 -27.20
CA LEU A 406 -6.77 6.72 -26.98
C LEU A 406 -7.36 6.00 -25.76
N ALA A 407 -7.55 6.72 -24.65
CA ALA A 407 -8.17 6.16 -23.45
C ALA A 407 -9.55 5.58 -23.76
N GLN A 408 -10.39 6.35 -24.47
CA GLN A 408 -11.70 5.91 -24.93
C GLN A 408 -11.61 4.69 -25.83
N LYS A 409 -10.76 4.72 -26.85
CA LYS A 409 -10.58 3.60 -27.78
C LYS A 409 -10.21 2.31 -27.06
N MET A 410 -9.26 2.38 -26.11
CA MET A 410 -8.84 1.22 -25.32
C MET A 410 -10.00 0.66 -24.50
N ILE A 411 -10.71 1.50 -23.76
CA ILE A 411 -11.82 1.01 -22.93
C ILE A 411 -12.97 0.49 -23.79
N ASP A 412 -13.30 1.16 -24.89
CA ASP A 412 -14.37 0.74 -25.80
C ASP A 412 -14.05 -0.59 -26.49
N GLU A 413 -12.83 -0.80 -26.98
CA GLU A 413 -12.42 -2.08 -27.58
C GLU A 413 -12.56 -3.25 -26.58
N ARG A 414 -12.24 -3.01 -25.31
CA ARG A 414 -12.43 -4.02 -24.25
C ARG A 414 -13.92 -4.20 -23.93
N ALA A 415 -14.63 -3.11 -23.69
CA ALA A 415 -16.01 -3.08 -23.21
C ALA A 415 -17.07 -3.42 -24.26
N LEU A 416 -16.77 -3.30 -25.56
CA LEU A 416 -17.74 -3.50 -26.63
C LEU A 416 -17.37 -4.69 -27.51
N ASP A 417 -16.08 -4.87 -27.80
CA ASP A 417 -15.65 -5.86 -28.81
C ASP A 417 -15.11 -7.16 -28.19
N LYS A 418 -14.37 -7.06 -27.08
CA LYS A 418 -13.69 -8.23 -26.47
C LYS A 418 -14.50 -8.89 -25.34
N THR A 419 -15.05 -8.10 -24.43
CA THR A 419 -15.73 -8.58 -23.21
C THR A 419 -16.99 -7.77 -22.89
N PRO A 420 -18.01 -7.73 -23.77
CA PRO A 420 -19.18 -6.84 -23.62
C PRO A 420 -20.13 -7.14 -22.45
N GLY A 421 -19.96 -8.28 -21.76
CA GLY A 421 -20.71 -8.65 -20.57
C GLY A 421 -19.89 -8.67 -19.29
N ASP A 422 -18.66 -8.14 -19.31
CA ASP A 422 -17.82 -8.07 -18.11
C ASP A 422 -18.16 -6.81 -17.30
N GLY A 423 -18.90 -7.00 -16.20
CA GLY A 423 -19.30 -5.91 -15.30
C GLY A 423 -18.13 -5.06 -14.78
N TRP A 424 -16.94 -5.64 -14.60
CA TRP A 424 -15.76 -4.91 -14.15
C TRP A 424 -15.23 -3.96 -15.22
N VAL A 425 -15.21 -4.41 -16.48
CA VAL A 425 -14.82 -3.58 -17.62
C VAL A 425 -15.84 -2.44 -17.82
N LEU A 426 -17.13 -2.71 -17.64
CA LEU A 426 -18.17 -1.69 -17.72
C LEU A 426 -18.07 -0.66 -16.58
N LEU A 427 -17.65 -1.04 -15.38
CA LEU A 427 -17.32 -0.09 -14.31
C LEU A 427 -16.09 0.76 -14.66
N GLN A 428 -15.06 0.20 -15.30
CA GLN A 428 -13.92 0.98 -15.77
C GLN A 428 -14.33 1.99 -16.85
N LYS A 429 -15.33 1.66 -17.68
CA LYS A 429 -15.95 2.61 -18.61
C LYS A 429 -16.71 3.72 -17.89
N ALA A 430 -17.51 3.38 -16.88
CA ALA A 430 -18.17 4.37 -16.04
C ALA A 430 -17.16 5.34 -15.38
N GLU A 431 -16.04 4.81 -14.88
CA GLU A 431 -14.96 5.61 -14.31
C GLU A 431 -14.32 6.54 -15.35
N LEU A 432 -14.05 6.05 -16.57
CA LEU A 432 -13.52 6.88 -17.66
C LEU A 432 -14.44 8.06 -17.95
N GLU A 433 -15.74 7.81 -18.15
CA GLU A 433 -16.71 8.86 -18.44
C GLU A 433 -16.85 9.86 -17.27
N ARG A 434 -16.86 9.37 -16.01
CA ARG A 434 -16.83 10.23 -14.82
C ARG A 434 -15.61 11.14 -14.81
N ASN A 435 -14.43 10.62 -15.15
CA ASN A 435 -13.18 11.39 -15.18
C ASN A 435 -13.14 12.39 -16.36
N ARG A 436 -13.97 12.19 -17.37
CA ARG A 436 -14.24 13.11 -18.49
C ARG A 436 -15.44 14.02 -18.24
N TYR A 437 -16.01 14.04 -17.03
CA TYR A 437 -17.19 14.86 -16.69
C TYR A 437 -18.46 14.52 -17.52
N ASN A 438 -18.51 13.33 -18.09
CA ASN A 438 -19.63 12.75 -18.82
C ASN A 438 -20.51 11.96 -17.85
N PHE A 439 -21.16 12.67 -16.92
CA PHE A 439 -21.76 12.05 -15.74
C PHE A 439 -23.01 11.22 -16.04
N ASP A 440 -23.81 11.57 -17.05
CA ASP A 440 -25.00 10.79 -17.39
C ASP A 440 -24.59 9.47 -18.06
N GLU A 441 -23.60 9.49 -18.97
CA GLU A 441 -23.06 8.23 -19.50
C GLU A 441 -22.33 7.42 -18.42
N ALA A 442 -21.63 8.06 -17.49
CA ALA A 442 -21.00 7.35 -16.36
C ALA A 442 -22.03 6.58 -15.52
N LYS A 443 -23.19 7.20 -15.21
CA LYS A 443 -24.29 6.53 -14.51
C LYS A 443 -24.87 5.39 -15.35
N GLU A 444 -25.08 5.61 -16.64
CA GLU A 444 -25.58 4.59 -17.55
C GLU A 444 -24.68 3.35 -17.58
N TRP A 445 -23.36 3.54 -17.69
CA TRP A 445 -22.39 2.46 -17.69
C TRP A 445 -22.30 1.75 -16.33
N ALA A 446 -22.40 2.48 -15.22
CA ALA A 446 -22.45 1.88 -13.89
C ALA A 446 -23.70 1.00 -13.72
N HIS A 447 -24.87 1.47 -14.16
CA HIS A 447 -26.10 0.67 -14.14
C HIS A 447 -26.03 -0.56 -15.05
N LYS A 448 -25.46 -0.41 -16.26
CA LYS A 448 -25.22 -1.55 -17.18
C LYS A 448 -24.30 -2.60 -16.54
N ALA A 449 -23.24 -2.16 -15.85
CA ALA A 449 -22.37 -3.07 -15.11
C ALA A 449 -23.14 -3.89 -14.06
N GLY A 450 -24.06 -3.26 -13.34
CA GLY A 450 -24.91 -3.90 -12.35
C GLY A 450 -25.74 -5.08 -12.87
N VAL A 451 -26.13 -5.08 -14.15
CA VAL A 451 -26.86 -6.21 -14.74
C VAL A 451 -26.04 -7.50 -14.75
N PHE A 452 -24.71 -7.40 -14.76
CA PHE A 452 -23.79 -8.55 -14.83
C PHE A 452 -23.23 -8.97 -13.47
N PHE A 453 -23.47 -8.20 -12.41
CA PHE A 453 -22.99 -8.52 -11.07
C PHE A 453 -23.99 -9.36 -10.27
N ILE A 454 -23.46 -10.33 -9.52
CA ILE A 454 -24.22 -11.02 -8.47
C ILE A 454 -24.51 -10.06 -7.32
N GLU A 455 -25.47 -10.41 -6.46
CA GLU A 455 -25.94 -9.56 -5.36
C GLU A 455 -24.80 -9.05 -4.45
N SER A 456 -23.83 -9.92 -4.12
CA SER A 456 -22.70 -9.56 -3.27
C SER A 456 -21.75 -8.50 -3.87
N ASP A 457 -21.78 -8.34 -5.20
CA ASP A 457 -20.90 -7.44 -5.95
C ASP A 457 -21.61 -6.13 -6.37
N GLN A 458 -22.92 -6.02 -6.15
CA GLN A 458 -23.68 -4.78 -6.40
C GLN A 458 -23.14 -3.58 -5.61
N LYS A 459 -22.44 -3.83 -4.50
CA LYS A 459 -21.72 -2.81 -3.73
C LYS A 459 -20.76 -1.98 -4.58
N TYR A 460 -20.08 -2.57 -5.56
CA TYR A 460 -19.12 -1.85 -6.41
C TYR A 460 -19.80 -0.85 -7.35
N VAL A 461 -20.99 -1.17 -7.84
CA VAL A 461 -21.83 -0.25 -8.61
C VAL A 461 -22.29 0.91 -7.73
N ARG A 462 -22.74 0.61 -6.50
CA ARG A 462 -23.09 1.63 -5.51
C ARG A 462 -21.90 2.56 -5.23
N HIS A 463 -20.69 2.03 -5.06
CA HIS A 463 -19.48 2.85 -4.85
C HIS A 463 -19.23 3.78 -6.03
N ALA A 464 -19.34 3.28 -7.26
CA ALA A 464 -19.19 4.11 -8.46
C ALA A 464 -20.24 5.23 -8.54
N LEU A 465 -21.51 4.93 -8.22
CA LEU A 465 -22.59 5.91 -8.21
C LEU A 465 -22.41 6.97 -7.11
N ILE A 466 -21.91 6.61 -5.93
CA ILE A 466 -21.57 7.57 -4.88
C ILE A 466 -20.46 8.50 -5.36
N GLU A 467 -19.40 7.98 -5.98
CA GLU A 467 -18.33 8.82 -6.54
C GLU A 467 -18.84 9.79 -7.62
N ILE A 468 -19.74 9.33 -8.49
CA ILE A 468 -20.36 10.19 -9.51
C ILE A 468 -21.18 11.30 -8.82
N ALA A 469 -22.01 10.94 -7.84
CA ALA A 469 -22.84 11.88 -7.10
C ALA A 469 -21.98 12.94 -6.37
N LEU A 470 -20.93 12.52 -5.67
CA LEU A 470 -19.98 13.43 -5.01
C LEU A 470 -19.29 14.38 -6.00
N ARG A 471 -18.93 13.91 -7.20
CA ARG A 471 -18.31 14.75 -8.24
C ARG A 471 -19.26 15.77 -8.87
N GLN A 472 -20.56 15.49 -8.88
CA GLN A 472 -21.62 16.42 -9.30
C GLN A 472 -22.12 17.32 -8.16
N ASN A 473 -21.59 17.14 -6.94
CA ASN A 473 -22.14 17.74 -5.72
C ASN A 473 -23.62 17.35 -5.49
N ASP A 474 -24.05 16.17 -5.94
CA ASP A 474 -25.36 15.56 -5.67
C ASP A 474 -25.32 14.84 -4.32
N LEU A 475 -25.25 15.66 -3.26
CA LEU A 475 -25.18 15.17 -1.87
C LEU A 475 -26.44 14.41 -1.42
N PRO A 476 -27.67 14.77 -1.84
CA PRO A 476 -28.86 13.96 -1.55
C PRO A 476 -28.75 12.51 -2.07
N THR A 477 -28.28 12.30 -3.31
CA THR A 477 -28.07 10.95 -3.85
C THR A 477 -26.94 10.22 -3.12
N ALA A 478 -25.82 10.90 -2.85
CA ALA A 478 -24.70 10.31 -2.12
C ALA A 478 -25.12 9.83 -0.73
N LYS A 479 -25.85 10.65 0.03
CA LYS A 479 -26.43 10.31 1.34
C LYS A 479 -27.29 9.05 1.26
N ARG A 480 -28.23 9.00 0.31
CA ARG A 480 -29.14 7.86 0.15
C ARG A 480 -28.37 6.56 -0.08
N LEU A 481 -27.40 6.58 -0.99
CA LEU A 481 -26.59 5.39 -1.32
C LEU A 481 -25.69 4.98 -0.16
N ILE A 482 -25.11 5.91 0.60
CA ILE A 482 -24.28 5.60 1.77
C ILE A 482 -25.10 4.98 2.90
N GLN A 483 -26.35 5.42 3.09
CA GLN A 483 -27.26 4.84 4.11
C GLN A 483 -27.61 3.36 3.84
N GLU A 484 -27.41 2.87 2.62
CA GLU A 484 -27.59 1.45 2.25
C GLU A 484 -26.36 0.59 2.58
N MET A 485 -25.24 1.18 3.01
CA MET A 485 -24.00 0.48 3.35
C MET A 485 -24.03 -0.05 4.79
N SER A 486 -23.48 -1.26 5.00
CA SER A 486 -23.20 -1.73 6.36
C SER A 486 -21.98 -1.02 6.97
N PRO A 487 -21.81 -1.02 8.31
CA PRO A 487 -20.60 -0.49 8.95
C PRO A 487 -19.31 -1.13 8.43
N GLU A 488 -19.34 -2.42 8.11
CA GLU A 488 -18.21 -3.15 7.52
C GLU A 488 -17.91 -2.70 6.09
N GLU A 489 -18.95 -2.40 5.30
CA GLU A 489 -18.77 -1.86 3.96
C GLU A 489 -18.16 -0.46 4.01
N MET A 490 -18.66 0.43 4.89
CA MET A 490 -18.08 1.76 5.09
C MET A 490 -16.59 1.71 5.48
N ASP A 491 -16.20 0.79 6.37
CA ASP A 491 -14.79 0.58 6.73
C ASP A 491 -13.94 0.04 5.57
N SER A 492 -14.53 -0.66 4.61
CA SER A 492 -13.82 -1.15 3.42
C SER A 492 -13.54 -0.06 2.38
N VAL A 493 -14.25 1.07 2.45
CA VAL A 493 -14.12 2.20 1.51
C VAL A 493 -13.75 3.52 2.20
N LYS A 494 -12.84 3.48 3.19
CA LYS A 494 -12.34 4.66 3.92
C LYS A 494 -12.03 5.87 3.01
N PRO A 495 -11.33 5.73 1.86
CA PRO A 495 -11.03 6.89 1.00
C PRO A 495 -12.27 7.57 0.40
N LEU A 496 -13.33 6.80 0.10
CA LEU A 496 -14.60 7.34 -0.38
C LEU A 496 -15.33 8.05 0.77
N MET A 497 -15.31 7.48 1.97
CA MET A 497 -15.90 8.13 3.15
C MET A 497 -15.18 9.45 3.48
N GLU A 498 -13.85 9.51 3.38
CA GLU A 498 -13.11 10.77 3.54
C GLU A 498 -13.51 11.84 2.52
N ARG A 499 -13.82 11.45 1.28
CA ARG A 499 -14.35 12.39 0.26
C ARG A 499 -15.74 12.89 0.64
N TYR A 500 -16.60 11.99 1.11
CA TYR A 500 -17.93 12.34 1.60
C TYR A 500 -17.85 13.32 2.77
N GLU A 501 -17.03 13.05 3.78
CA GLU A 501 -16.80 13.96 4.92
C GLU A 501 -16.23 15.30 4.48
N LEU A 502 -15.26 15.32 3.57
CA LEU A 502 -14.69 16.56 3.04
C LEU A 502 -15.74 17.42 2.33
N ALA A 503 -16.67 16.81 1.60
CA ALA A 503 -17.76 17.52 0.94
C ALA A 503 -18.72 18.20 1.93
N HIS A 504 -18.72 17.78 3.19
CA HIS A 504 -19.56 18.33 4.26
C HIS A 504 -18.84 19.31 5.19
N LYS A 505 -17.52 19.50 5.05
CA LYS A 505 -16.75 20.40 5.91
C LYS A 505 -17.19 21.85 5.80
N GLY A 506 -17.04 22.58 6.92
CA GLY A 506 -17.18 24.04 6.91
C GLY A 506 -16.05 24.65 6.08
N ARG A 507 -16.28 25.82 5.48
CA ARG A 507 -15.27 26.46 4.65
C ARG A 507 -15.13 27.94 4.90
N ILE A 508 -13.89 28.43 4.85
CA ILE A 508 -13.55 29.85 4.82
C ILE A 508 -12.97 30.14 3.45
N VAL A 509 -13.51 31.13 2.75
CA VAL A 509 -13.00 31.60 1.47
C VAL A 509 -12.72 33.08 1.54
N GLY A 510 -11.69 33.52 0.84
CA GLY A 510 -11.33 34.93 0.77
C GLY A 510 -10.68 35.29 -0.54
N SER A 511 -10.87 36.52 -0.99
CA SER A 511 -10.17 37.08 -2.14
C SER A 511 -9.83 38.55 -1.92
N VAL A 512 -8.68 38.95 -2.42
CA VAL A 512 -8.21 40.35 -2.44
C VAL A 512 -7.72 40.65 -3.84
N ASN A 513 -8.30 41.66 -4.47
CA ASN A 513 -7.91 42.15 -5.78
C ASN A 513 -7.37 43.56 -5.61
N LEU A 514 -6.20 43.84 -6.18
CA LEU A 514 -5.51 45.12 -6.13
C LEU A 514 -5.24 45.59 -7.56
N GLN A 515 -5.52 46.86 -7.84
CA GLN A 515 -5.25 47.47 -9.12
C GLN A 515 -4.58 48.83 -8.92
N HIS A 516 -3.40 48.99 -9.51
CA HIS A 516 -2.62 50.21 -9.51
C HIS A 516 -2.55 50.80 -10.91
N ARG A 517 -3.17 51.97 -11.07
CA ARG A 517 -3.18 52.73 -12.32
C ARG A 517 -1.82 53.38 -12.56
N THR A 518 -1.23 53.06 -13.71
CA THR A 518 0.07 53.59 -14.16
C THR A 518 -0.05 54.62 -15.28
N SER A 519 -1.25 54.81 -15.84
CA SER A 519 -1.58 55.87 -16.80
C SER A 519 -2.13 57.13 -16.13
N ALA A 520 -1.97 58.29 -16.76
CA ALA A 520 -2.49 59.55 -16.25
C ALA A 520 -4.01 59.49 -15.92
N PRO A 521 -4.47 60.10 -14.81
CA PRO A 521 -3.66 60.70 -13.74
C PRO A 521 -2.98 59.62 -12.87
N THR A 522 -1.66 59.73 -12.69
CA THR A 522 -0.80 58.72 -12.03
C THR A 522 -0.71 58.87 -10.51
N LYS A 523 -1.25 59.96 -9.93
CA LYS A 523 -1.28 60.23 -8.49
C LYS A 523 -2.59 59.77 -7.83
N GLN A 524 -3.13 58.63 -8.24
CA GLN A 524 -4.35 58.06 -7.66
C GLN A 524 -4.02 56.91 -6.69
N HIS A 525 -4.83 56.76 -5.64
CA HIS A 525 -4.76 55.60 -4.75
C HIS A 525 -5.09 54.31 -5.52
N ASN A 526 -4.64 53.17 -4.98
CA ASN A 526 -4.96 51.87 -5.56
C ASN A 526 -6.46 51.57 -5.41
N GLU A 527 -7.03 50.96 -6.44
CA GLU A 527 -8.32 50.32 -6.35
C GLU A 527 -8.13 48.94 -5.68
N SER A 528 -9.01 48.60 -4.75
CA SER A 528 -8.97 47.29 -4.09
C SER A 528 -10.35 46.73 -3.83
N THR A 529 -10.52 45.42 -4.03
CA THR A 529 -11.73 44.70 -3.63
C THR A 529 -11.36 43.54 -2.72
N GLN A 530 -12.08 43.37 -1.61
CA GLN A 530 -11.91 42.27 -0.67
C GLN A 530 -13.26 41.58 -0.50
N ASP A 531 -13.28 40.25 -0.54
CA ASP A 531 -14.47 39.43 -0.28
C ASP A 531 -14.05 38.27 0.62
N TYR A 532 -14.70 38.13 1.78
CA TYR A 532 -14.48 37.02 2.70
C TYR A 532 -15.82 36.40 3.08
N ALA A 533 -15.89 35.08 3.08
CA ALA A 533 -17.06 34.34 3.54
C ALA A 533 -16.66 33.15 4.42
N ILE A 534 -17.46 32.93 5.47
CA ILE A 534 -17.33 31.79 6.37
C ILE A 534 -18.64 31.01 6.30
N TYR A 535 -18.53 29.73 5.96
CA TYR A 535 -19.62 28.79 5.79
C TYR A 535 -19.64 27.77 6.92
N THR A 536 -20.82 27.45 7.41
CA THR A 536 -21.02 26.30 8.30
C THR A 536 -20.70 25.00 7.57
N PRO A 537 -20.41 23.90 8.29
CA PRO A 537 -20.50 22.57 7.72
C PRO A 537 -21.85 22.36 7.03
N LYS A 538 -21.86 21.58 5.95
CA LYS A 538 -23.09 21.23 5.24
C LYS A 538 -23.85 20.16 6.00
N THR A 539 -25.18 20.24 5.97
CA THR A 539 -26.05 19.12 6.32
C THR A 539 -25.80 17.94 5.39
N ALA A 540 -26.26 16.73 5.76
CA ALA A 540 -26.11 15.53 4.93
C ALA A 540 -26.74 15.64 3.52
N GLU A 541 -27.63 16.61 3.29
CA GLU A 541 -28.22 16.88 1.96
C GLU A 541 -27.50 18.01 1.21
N GLY A 542 -26.50 18.64 1.82
CA GLY A 542 -25.66 19.64 1.18
C GLY A 542 -26.01 21.10 1.48
N HIS A 543 -26.98 21.36 2.35
CA HIS A 543 -27.37 22.72 2.75
C HIS A 543 -26.39 23.33 3.75
N ASP A 544 -26.05 24.61 3.60
CA ASP A 544 -25.27 25.38 4.57
C ASP A 544 -25.77 26.82 4.77
N LEU A 545 -25.21 27.47 5.78
CA LEU A 545 -25.36 28.89 6.06
C LEU A 545 -23.99 29.56 5.98
N TYR A 546 -23.96 30.84 5.65
CA TYR A 546 -22.72 31.59 5.63
C TYR A 546 -22.90 33.06 5.99
N VAL A 547 -21.81 33.69 6.41
CA VAL A 547 -21.68 35.14 6.56
C VAL A 547 -20.62 35.66 5.60
N ARG A 548 -20.88 36.82 4.99
CA ARG A 548 -20.00 37.43 3.99
C ARG A 548 -19.70 38.89 4.32
N TYR A 549 -18.45 39.28 4.15
CA TYR A 549 -17.98 40.66 4.19
C TYR A 549 -17.38 41.02 2.84
N THR A 550 -17.76 42.18 2.30
CA THR A 550 -17.17 42.70 1.08
C THR A 550 -16.76 44.15 1.27
N GLU A 551 -15.58 44.53 0.80
CA GLU A 551 -15.09 45.90 0.73
C GLU A 551 -14.63 46.23 -0.68
N SER A 552 -15.05 47.39 -1.20
CA SER A 552 -14.52 47.97 -2.44
C SER A 552 -14.01 49.38 -2.16
N ARG A 553 -12.75 49.62 -2.50
CA ARG A 553 -12.09 50.92 -2.42
C ARG A 553 -11.79 51.39 -3.83
N VAL A 554 -12.40 52.50 -4.25
CA VAL A 554 -12.28 53.06 -5.60
C VAL A 554 -11.72 54.49 -5.51
N PRO A 555 -10.62 54.81 -6.21
CA PRO A 555 -10.06 56.16 -6.21
C PRO A 555 -10.94 57.16 -7.00
N VAL A 556 -11.14 58.36 -6.41
CA VAL A 556 -11.85 59.49 -7.02
C VAL A 556 -11.16 60.79 -6.60
N ASP A 557 -10.63 61.55 -7.56
CA ASP A 557 -10.08 62.91 -7.40
C ASP A 557 -9.21 63.14 -6.14
N GLY A 558 -8.22 62.28 -5.93
CA GLY A 558 -7.28 62.38 -4.80
C GLY A 558 -7.76 61.78 -3.49
N ASN A 559 -9.02 61.33 -3.41
CA ASN A 559 -9.61 60.59 -2.30
C ASN A 559 -9.98 59.14 -2.72
N SER A 560 -10.61 58.38 -1.82
CA SER A 560 -11.13 57.04 -2.12
C SER A 560 -12.55 56.86 -1.60
N LEU A 561 -13.44 56.37 -2.45
CA LEU A 561 -14.75 55.86 -2.05
C LEU A 561 -14.56 54.46 -1.49
N ASN A 562 -15.09 54.21 -0.29
CA ASN A 562 -14.99 52.92 0.38
C ASN A 562 -16.39 52.38 0.68
N ALA A 563 -16.83 51.41 -0.11
CA ALA A 563 -18.09 50.70 0.08
C ALA A 563 -17.84 49.40 0.85
N GLN A 564 -18.59 49.18 1.93
CA GLN A 564 -18.48 47.97 2.75
C GLN A 564 -19.86 47.35 2.94
N PHE A 565 -19.93 46.03 2.85
CA PHE A 565 -21.16 45.26 2.98
C PHE A 565 -20.94 44.09 3.92
N ILE A 566 -21.97 43.78 4.72
CA ILE A 566 -22.05 42.55 5.49
C ILE A 566 -23.38 41.87 5.19
N GLY A 567 -23.36 40.55 5.01
CA GLY A 567 -24.56 39.77 4.75
C GLY A 567 -24.50 38.38 5.35
N ALA A 568 -25.66 37.77 5.44
CA ALA A 568 -25.83 36.36 5.76
C ALA A 568 -26.63 35.69 4.65
N GLY A 569 -26.25 34.47 4.29
CA GLY A 569 -26.88 33.72 3.22
C GLY A 569 -26.91 32.23 3.50
N THR A 570 -27.51 31.51 2.55
CA THR A 570 -27.62 30.06 2.57
C THR A 570 -27.37 29.50 1.17
N GLU A 571 -26.69 28.36 1.09
CA GLU A 571 -26.66 27.51 -0.10
C GLU A 571 -27.51 26.27 0.17
N LEU A 572 -28.58 26.09 -0.59
CA LEU A 572 -29.47 24.94 -0.50
C LEU A 572 -29.26 24.04 -1.72
N ASN A 573 -28.96 22.78 -1.46
CA ASN A 573 -28.68 21.77 -2.47
C ASN A 573 -29.91 20.86 -2.64
N PHE A 574 -30.63 21.07 -3.74
CA PHE A 574 -31.75 20.24 -4.17
C PHE A 574 -31.43 19.62 -5.53
N TYR A 575 -30.19 19.12 -5.68
CA TYR A 575 -29.66 18.63 -6.96
C TYR A 575 -30.74 17.89 -7.78
N PRO A 576 -30.96 18.27 -9.05
CA PRO A 576 -30.12 19.14 -9.87
C PRO A 576 -30.36 20.66 -9.72
N LEU A 577 -31.23 21.10 -8.80
CA LEU A 577 -31.47 22.52 -8.51
C LEU A 577 -30.65 22.98 -7.29
N ASN A 578 -29.84 24.01 -7.46
CA ASN A 578 -29.10 24.65 -6.38
C ASN A 578 -29.60 26.09 -6.18
N VAL A 579 -29.84 26.48 -4.94
CA VAL A 579 -30.38 27.79 -4.58
C VAL A 579 -29.42 28.49 -3.65
N ARG A 580 -28.97 29.69 -4.01
CA ARG A 580 -28.24 30.59 -3.11
C ARG A 580 -29.07 31.84 -2.89
N ILE A 581 -29.24 32.21 -1.63
CA ILE A 581 -29.94 33.45 -1.25
C ILE A 581 -29.08 34.15 -0.20
N GLU A 582 -28.90 35.45 -0.38
CA GLU A 582 -28.17 36.29 0.58
C GLU A 582 -28.94 37.58 0.84
N ALA A 583 -29.00 37.98 2.10
CA ALA A 583 -29.49 39.29 2.49
C ALA A 583 -28.49 39.97 3.41
N GLY A 584 -28.36 41.28 3.26
CA GLY A 584 -27.38 42.02 4.04
C GLY A 584 -27.61 43.52 3.99
N LYS A 585 -26.61 44.25 4.46
CA LYS A 585 -26.64 45.71 4.51
C LYS A 585 -25.26 46.29 4.22
N GLY A 586 -25.25 47.40 3.49
CA GLY A 586 -24.07 48.24 3.41
C GLY A 586 -23.81 48.97 4.73
N ILE A 587 -22.58 48.93 5.20
CA ILE A 587 -22.13 49.57 6.46
C ILE A 587 -21.33 50.85 6.20
N LYS A 588 -20.80 51.03 4.98
CA LYS A 588 -20.06 52.22 4.55
C LYS A 588 -20.38 52.57 3.08
N LEU A 589 -20.38 53.87 2.77
CA LEU A 589 -20.83 54.50 1.51
C LEU A 589 -22.32 54.31 1.21
N SER A 590 -22.78 53.07 1.06
CA SER A 590 -24.21 52.73 0.96
C SER A 590 -24.69 52.19 2.30
N LYS A 591 -25.72 52.77 2.91
CA LYS A 591 -26.32 52.27 4.18
C LYS A 591 -27.59 51.44 3.96
N ARG A 592 -27.80 50.95 2.74
CA ARG A 592 -29.03 50.26 2.31
C ARG A 592 -28.91 48.75 2.51
N SER A 593 -30.05 48.11 2.74
CA SER A 593 -30.17 46.66 2.66
C SER A 593 -30.03 46.19 1.22
N TYR A 594 -29.51 44.99 1.04
CA TYR A 594 -29.42 44.33 -0.25
C TYR A 594 -29.90 42.88 -0.16
N VAL A 595 -30.30 42.33 -1.31
CA VAL A 595 -30.69 40.93 -1.45
C VAL A 595 -30.12 40.43 -2.77
N THR A 596 -29.54 39.23 -2.77
CA THR A 596 -29.16 38.51 -4.00
C THR A 596 -29.77 37.12 -4.00
N SER A 597 -30.07 36.63 -5.20
CA SER A 597 -30.52 35.25 -5.41
C SER A 597 -29.86 34.66 -6.65
N ASP A 598 -29.38 33.44 -6.54
CA ASP A 598 -28.89 32.63 -7.66
C ASP A 598 -29.58 31.27 -7.63
N LEU A 599 -30.21 30.90 -8.75
CA LEU A 599 -30.85 29.61 -8.97
C LEU A 599 -30.10 28.91 -10.11
N SER A 600 -29.48 27.77 -9.84
CA SER A 600 -28.72 27.00 -10.83
C SER A 600 -29.36 25.65 -11.04
N TYR A 601 -29.64 25.28 -12.28
CA TYR A 601 -30.31 24.03 -12.64
C TYR A 601 -29.50 23.28 -13.71
N GLU A 602 -29.08 22.05 -13.39
CA GLU A 602 -28.40 21.15 -14.31
C GLU A 602 -29.43 20.21 -14.96
N LEU A 603 -29.79 20.48 -16.23
CA LEU A 603 -30.78 19.64 -16.92
C LEU A 603 -30.21 18.26 -17.24
N ASN A 604 -28.95 18.24 -17.66
CA ASN A 604 -28.12 17.07 -17.95
C ASN A 604 -26.66 17.53 -18.07
N GLN A 605 -25.74 16.61 -18.32
CA GLN A 605 -24.32 16.93 -18.48
C GLN A 605 -24.00 17.96 -19.58
N ARG A 606 -24.93 18.20 -20.53
CA ARG A 606 -24.73 19.12 -21.66
C ARG A 606 -25.28 20.51 -21.37
N TRP A 607 -26.31 20.65 -20.54
CA TRP A 607 -27.03 21.91 -20.37
C TRP A 607 -27.18 22.28 -18.90
N ALA A 608 -26.62 23.45 -18.56
CA ALA A 608 -26.83 24.09 -17.26
C ALA A 608 -27.44 25.49 -17.45
N PHE A 609 -28.41 25.83 -16.61
CA PHE A 609 -29.11 27.11 -16.62
C PHE A 609 -28.91 27.81 -15.29
N ASN A 610 -28.75 29.14 -15.33
CA ASN A 610 -28.66 29.94 -14.12
C ASN A 610 -29.54 31.19 -14.24
N LEU A 611 -30.32 31.47 -13.19
CA LEU A 611 -31.08 32.69 -13.02
C LEU A 611 -30.50 33.47 -11.84
N ARG A 612 -30.23 34.76 -12.04
CA ARG A 612 -29.72 35.65 -11.00
C ARG A 612 -30.67 36.82 -10.79
N GLY A 613 -30.86 37.21 -9.54
CA GLY A 613 -31.57 38.43 -9.14
C GLY A 613 -30.78 39.22 -8.11
N HIS A 614 -30.92 40.55 -8.13
CA HIS A 614 -30.35 41.41 -7.12
C HIS A 614 -31.22 42.63 -6.82
N ILE A 615 -31.09 43.12 -5.59
CA ILE A 615 -31.52 44.44 -5.13
C ILE A 615 -30.33 45.02 -4.37
N ASN A 616 -29.77 46.13 -4.84
CA ASN A 616 -28.59 46.79 -4.29
C ASN A 616 -27.38 45.84 -4.16
N GLY A 617 -26.48 46.15 -3.22
CA GLY A 617 -25.33 45.31 -2.89
C GLY A 617 -24.09 45.70 -3.68
N THR A 618 -23.26 44.70 -3.94
CA THR A 618 -21.97 44.84 -4.66
C THR A 618 -22.15 45.12 -6.16
N ASP A 619 -23.36 44.94 -6.70
CA ASP A 619 -23.70 45.25 -8.09
C ASP A 619 -23.84 46.77 -8.35
N VAL A 620 -23.94 47.59 -7.30
CA VAL A 620 -23.99 49.05 -7.42
C VAL A 620 -22.56 49.60 -7.54
N PRO A 621 -22.20 50.29 -8.64
CA PRO A 621 -20.89 50.93 -8.75
C PRO A 621 -20.65 51.91 -7.60
N SER A 622 -19.47 51.90 -6.97
CA SER A 622 -19.16 52.75 -5.81
C SER A 622 -19.42 54.25 -6.06
N ARG A 623 -19.10 54.76 -7.27
CA ARG A 623 -19.42 56.14 -7.66
C ARG A 623 -20.92 56.41 -7.77
N ALA A 624 -21.70 55.44 -8.26
CA ALA A 624 -23.17 55.54 -8.28
C ALA A 624 -23.75 55.54 -6.85
N ALA A 625 -23.23 54.69 -5.97
CA ALA A 625 -23.62 54.65 -4.56
C ALA A 625 -23.33 55.98 -3.84
N ALA A 626 -22.21 56.65 -4.16
CA ALA A 626 -21.88 57.98 -3.64
C ALA A 626 -22.90 59.05 -4.05
N GLN A 627 -23.55 58.88 -5.20
CA GLN A 627 -24.66 59.73 -5.68
C GLN A 627 -26.03 59.27 -5.18
N ASN A 628 -26.10 58.38 -4.18
CA ASN A 628 -27.32 57.76 -3.67
C ASN A 628 -28.13 57.01 -4.75
N VAL A 629 -27.45 56.50 -5.79
CA VAL A 629 -28.06 55.67 -6.82
C VAL A 629 -28.08 54.20 -6.39
N TYR A 630 -29.20 53.53 -6.64
CA TYR A 630 -29.43 52.14 -6.26
C TYR A 630 -29.92 51.30 -7.44
N THR A 631 -29.70 49.99 -7.39
CA THR A 631 -30.00 49.07 -8.49
C THR A 631 -30.96 47.96 -8.09
N LYS A 632 -31.75 47.51 -9.05
CA LYS A 632 -32.43 46.23 -8.98
C LYS A 632 -32.46 45.60 -10.35
N GLY A 633 -32.38 44.28 -10.41
CA GLY A 633 -32.27 43.61 -11.70
C GLY A 633 -32.17 42.11 -11.59
N GLY A 634 -31.94 41.50 -12.73
CA GLY A 634 -31.75 40.08 -12.84
C GLY A 634 -31.40 39.66 -14.26
N GLY A 635 -31.09 38.39 -14.41
CA GLY A 635 -30.70 37.83 -15.69
C GLY A 635 -30.76 36.33 -15.73
N ALA A 636 -30.51 35.81 -16.92
CA ALA A 636 -30.47 34.40 -17.21
C ALA A 636 -29.19 34.09 -17.98
N SER A 637 -28.60 32.95 -17.70
CA SER A 637 -27.47 32.42 -18.46
C SER A 637 -27.63 30.92 -18.71
N VAL A 638 -26.99 30.47 -19.77
CA VAL A 638 -26.96 29.08 -20.19
C VAL A 638 -25.53 28.68 -20.49
N VAL A 639 -25.17 27.46 -20.12
CA VAL A 639 -23.90 26.82 -20.46
C VAL A 639 -24.20 25.52 -21.19
N TYR A 640 -23.56 25.37 -22.35
CA TYR A 640 -23.55 24.17 -23.16
C TYR A 640 -22.17 23.51 -23.13
N THR A 641 -22.10 22.26 -22.66
CA THR A 641 -20.88 21.45 -22.62
C THR A 641 -20.89 20.42 -23.76
N TYR A 642 -20.19 20.70 -24.86
CA TYR A 642 -20.09 19.77 -25.99
C TYR A 642 -19.15 18.59 -25.70
N SER A 643 -18.09 18.82 -24.93
CA SER A 643 -17.14 17.79 -24.52
C SER A 643 -16.34 18.26 -23.31
N ASP A 644 -15.51 17.37 -22.76
CA ASP A 644 -14.51 17.66 -21.74
C ASP A 644 -13.47 18.71 -22.16
N LEU A 645 -13.43 19.07 -23.45
CA LEU A 645 -12.50 20.02 -24.05
C LEU A 645 -13.17 21.29 -24.57
N PHE A 646 -14.50 21.39 -24.57
CA PHE A 646 -15.22 22.53 -25.15
C PHE A 646 -16.51 22.87 -24.42
N GLN A 647 -16.61 24.13 -24.01
CA GLN A 647 -17.81 24.72 -23.42
C GLN A 647 -18.13 26.06 -24.08
N LEU A 648 -19.42 26.33 -24.21
CA LEU A 648 -19.98 27.58 -24.72
C LEU A 648 -21.00 28.08 -23.71
N GLY A 649 -20.90 29.34 -23.31
CA GLY A 649 -21.89 29.95 -22.44
C GLY A 649 -22.30 31.32 -22.92
N GLY A 650 -23.48 31.74 -22.51
CA GLY A 650 -23.99 33.06 -22.79
C GLY A 650 -25.04 33.48 -21.78
N GLY A 651 -25.21 34.78 -21.62
CA GLY A 651 -26.18 35.30 -20.67
C GLY A 651 -26.61 36.71 -20.98
N VAL A 652 -27.76 37.07 -20.43
CA VAL A 652 -28.34 38.42 -20.50
C VAL A 652 -28.67 38.90 -19.10
N TYR A 653 -28.41 40.17 -18.82
CA TYR A 653 -28.64 40.79 -17.52
C TYR A 653 -29.25 42.17 -17.69
N PHE A 654 -30.25 42.48 -16.87
CA PHE A 654 -30.97 43.75 -16.90
C PHE A 654 -30.90 44.39 -15.53
N SER A 655 -30.46 45.64 -15.46
CA SER A 655 -30.36 46.39 -14.22
C SER A 655 -31.00 47.77 -14.36
N ARG A 656 -31.99 48.05 -13.52
CA ARG A 656 -32.61 49.36 -13.39
C ARG A 656 -31.98 50.12 -12.25
N PHE A 657 -31.47 51.29 -12.56
CA PHE A 657 -30.92 52.23 -11.60
C PHE A 657 -31.99 53.26 -11.21
N SER A 658 -31.85 53.83 -10.02
CA SER A 658 -32.78 54.85 -9.51
C SER A 658 -32.64 56.22 -10.16
N ASP A 659 -31.52 56.49 -10.83
CA ASP A 659 -31.25 57.69 -11.63
C ASP A 659 -31.86 57.62 -13.04
N SER A 660 -32.77 56.68 -13.28
CA SER A 660 -33.39 56.36 -14.57
C SER A 660 -32.51 55.64 -15.57
N ASN A 661 -31.26 55.29 -15.22
CA ASN A 661 -30.45 54.42 -16.08
C ASN A 661 -31.08 53.01 -16.16
N LEU A 662 -31.05 52.43 -17.35
CA LEU A 662 -31.46 51.07 -17.61
C LEU A 662 -30.36 50.37 -18.40
N ARG A 663 -29.63 49.50 -17.71
CA ARG A 663 -28.51 48.74 -18.25
C ARG A 663 -28.99 47.38 -18.74
N HIS A 664 -28.58 47.04 -19.96
CA HIS A 664 -28.77 45.74 -20.58
C HIS A 664 -27.39 45.22 -20.93
N ASP A 665 -26.99 44.12 -20.31
CA ASP A 665 -25.73 43.46 -20.56
C ASP A 665 -26.03 42.12 -21.24
N ALA A 666 -25.20 41.74 -22.20
CA ALA A 666 -25.19 40.44 -22.81
C ALA A 666 -23.75 39.96 -22.93
N ASN A 667 -23.51 38.68 -22.68
CA ASN A 667 -22.20 38.08 -22.90
C ASN A 667 -22.32 36.76 -23.64
N LEU A 668 -21.27 36.44 -24.38
CA LEU A 668 -21.03 35.15 -25.00
C LEU A 668 -19.58 34.78 -24.71
N TRP A 669 -19.32 33.58 -24.25
CA TRP A 669 -17.97 33.09 -24.01
C TRP A 669 -17.83 31.64 -24.46
N LEU A 670 -16.64 31.29 -24.90
CA LEU A 670 -16.24 29.92 -25.18
C LEU A 670 -14.95 29.61 -24.45
N ASN A 671 -14.82 28.38 -23.98
CA ASN A 671 -13.62 27.84 -23.36
C ASN A 671 -13.26 26.54 -24.05
N THR A 672 -11.99 26.38 -24.40
CA THR A 672 -11.49 25.15 -25.00
C THR A 672 -10.11 24.76 -24.50
N LYS A 673 -9.95 23.49 -24.12
CA LYS A 673 -8.65 22.91 -23.79
C LYS A 673 -8.02 22.36 -25.06
N THR A 674 -7.09 23.11 -25.64
CA THR A 674 -6.51 22.80 -26.95
C THR A 674 -5.26 21.94 -26.88
N PHE A 675 -4.61 21.93 -25.71
CA PHE A 675 -3.41 21.11 -25.48
C PHE A 675 -3.43 20.59 -24.05
N LYS A 676 -3.10 19.31 -23.91
CA LYS A 676 -2.76 18.67 -22.65
C LYS A 676 -1.70 17.63 -22.94
N HIS A 677 -0.58 17.71 -22.24
CA HIS A 677 0.47 16.70 -22.28
C HIS A 677 1.17 16.66 -20.93
N ASP A 678 1.12 15.50 -20.28
CA ASP A 678 1.71 15.29 -18.96
C ASP A 678 1.29 16.39 -17.98
N ARG A 679 2.25 17.18 -17.51
CA ARG A 679 2.06 18.29 -16.54
C ARG A 679 1.57 19.59 -17.18
N TRP A 680 1.55 19.69 -18.51
CA TRP A 680 1.20 20.91 -19.23
C TRP A 680 -0.24 20.88 -19.73
N ALA A 681 -0.92 22.03 -19.64
CA ALA A 681 -2.19 22.24 -20.31
C ALA A 681 -2.31 23.68 -20.83
N LEU A 682 -2.97 23.85 -21.98
CA LEU A 682 -3.33 25.14 -22.54
C LEU A 682 -4.85 25.22 -22.67
N THR A 683 -5.44 26.19 -21.99
CA THR A 683 -6.86 26.51 -22.11
C THR A 683 -7.00 27.85 -22.83
N ASN A 684 -7.68 27.86 -23.96
CA ASN A 684 -8.01 29.06 -24.69
C ASN A 684 -9.43 29.49 -24.38
N ASN A 685 -9.64 30.80 -24.30
CA ASN A 685 -10.94 31.41 -24.08
C ASN A 685 -11.21 32.48 -25.14
N PHE A 686 -12.47 32.66 -25.48
CA PHE A 686 -12.93 33.82 -26.22
C PHE A 686 -14.19 34.36 -25.59
N ARG A 687 -14.31 35.68 -25.52
CA ARG A 687 -15.39 36.37 -24.84
C ARG A 687 -15.83 37.59 -25.63
N VAL A 688 -17.13 37.79 -25.70
CA VAL A 688 -17.78 38.99 -26.21
C VAL A 688 -18.70 39.52 -25.13
N ASP A 689 -18.52 40.77 -24.74
CA ASP A 689 -19.47 41.46 -23.87
C ASP A 689 -20.09 42.64 -24.62
N TYR A 690 -21.39 42.80 -24.45
CA TYR A 690 -22.16 43.91 -24.98
C TYR A 690 -22.91 44.57 -23.84
N THR A 691 -22.84 45.89 -23.76
CA THR A 691 -23.61 46.68 -22.80
C THR A 691 -24.35 47.81 -23.50
N ARG A 692 -25.57 48.07 -23.05
CA ARG A 692 -26.38 49.21 -23.49
C ARG A 692 -27.01 49.87 -22.28
N ASN A 693 -26.79 51.17 -22.15
CA ASN A 693 -27.29 51.98 -21.05
C ASN A 693 -28.18 53.12 -21.57
N LYS A 694 -29.01 53.68 -20.69
CA LYS A 694 -29.68 54.96 -20.96
C LYS A 694 -28.72 56.10 -20.61
N THR A 695 -28.77 57.17 -21.41
CA THR A 695 -28.01 58.38 -21.13
C THR A 695 -28.55 59.06 -19.88
N VAL A 696 -27.69 59.28 -18.90
CA VAL A 696 -27.97 60.03 -17.68
C VAL A 696 -26.91 61.12 -17.56
N GLN A 697 -27.29 62.38 -17.73
CA GLN A 697 -26.34 63.50 -17.76
C GLN A 697 -25.65 63.71 -16.41
N SER A 698 -26.31 63.36 -15.30
CA SER A 698 -25.80 63.51 -13.94
C SER A 698 -24.98 62.31 -13.44
N ALA A 699 -24.77 61.28 -14.26
CA ALA A 699 -24.06 60.07 -13.83
C ALA A 699 -22.54 60.32 -13.71
N ASP A 700 -22.00 60.13 -12.51
CA ASP A 700 -20.55 60.23 -12.22
C ASP A 700 -19.85 58.85 -12.21
N TYR A 701 -20.49 57.85 -12.81
CA TYR A 701 -19.98 56.49 -12.91
C TYR A 701 -19.88 56.05 -14.37
N TYR A 702 -19.08 55.01 -14.62
CA TYR A 702 -18.89 54.48 -15.97
C TYR A 702 -20.22 53.99 -16.56
N ASN A 703 -20.73 54.71 -17.56
CA ASN A 703 -22.07 54.50 -18.13
C ASN A 703 -22.11 54.71 -19.66
N PRO A 704 -21.40 53.90 -20.46
CA PRO A 704 -21.40 54.04 -21.91
C PRO A 704 -22.78 53.76 -22.51
N ILE A 705 -23.28 54.63 -23.41
CA ILE A 705 -24.60 54.45 -24.07
C ILE A 705 -24.69 53.06 -24.73
N LYS A 706 -23.64 52.68 -25.46
CA LYS A 706 -23.42 51.33 -25.97
C LYS A 706 -21.93 51.04 -25.94
N ALA A 707 -21.55 49.82 -25.57
CA ALA A 707 -20.21 49.35 -25.79
C ALA A 707 -20.16 47.84 -26.10
N VAL A 708 -19.11 47.44 -26.80
CA VAL A 708 -18.81 46.04 -27.09
C VAL A 708 -17.32 45.77 -26.87
N SER A 709 -17.01 44.67 -26.20
CA SER A 709 -15.66 44.11 -26.05
C SER A 709 -15.58 42.75 -26.75
N TYR A 710 -14.41 42.47 -27.31
CA TYR A 710 -14.02 41.15 -27.79
C TYR A 710 -12.68 40.82 -27.16
N GLU A 711 -12.54 39.63 -26.61
CA GLU A 711 -11.31 39.15 -25.98
C GLU A 711 -11.03 37.71 -26.42
N VAL A 712 -9.79 37.43 -26.78
CA VAL A 712 -9.24 36.08 -26.96
C VAL A 712 -8.11 35.95 -25.96
N GLY A 713 -8.07 34.84 -25.23
CA GLY A 713 -7.07 34.60 -24.21
C GLY A 713 -6.59 33.16 -24.15
N GLY A 714 -5.49 32.96 -23.46
CA GLY A 714 -4.91 31.65 -23.16
C GLY A 714 -4.36 31.59 -21.74
N ASP A 715 -4.53 30.45 -21.08
CA ASP A 715 -3.90 30.07 -19.82
C ASP A 715 -3.03 28.83 -20.04
N LEU A 716 -1.71 29.01 -20.02
CA LEU A 716 -0.74 27.94 -20.02
C LEU A 716 -0.44 27.56 -18.56
N SER A 717 -0.85 26.35 -18.17
CA SER A 717 -0.65 25.83 -16.83
C SER A 717 0.40 24.72 -16.78
N TYR A 718 1.22 24.72 -15.72
CA TYR A 718 2.16 23.63 -15.41
C TYR A 718 1.89 23.07 -14.00
N TYR A 719 1.48 21.81 -13.93
CA TYR A 719 1.13 21.09 -12.70
C TYR A 719 2.37 20.44 -12.08
N GLN A 720 2.72 20.83 -10.86
CA GLN A 720 3.90 20.35 -10.14
C GLN A 720 3.53 19.79 -8.76
N PRO A 721 3.36 18.46 -8.63
CA PRO A 721 3.19 17.83 -7.33
C PRO A 721 4.54 17.72 -6.59
N PHE A 722 4.48 17.78 -5.27
CA PHE A 722 5.59 17.57 -4.35
C PHE A 722 5.19 16.57 -3.27
N ASP A 723 6.15 16.20 -2.41
CA ASP A 723 5.84 15.42 -1.22
C ASP A 723 5.03 16.22 -0.20
N TYR A 724 4.42 15.51 0.76
CA TYR A 724 3.60 16.06 1.83
C TYR A 724 2.30 16.72 1.37
N ALA A 725 1.69 16.17 0.32
CA ALA A 725 0.43 16.64 -0.26
C ALA A 725 0.49 18.10 -0.75
N LEU A 726 1.66 18.56 -1.20
CA LEU A 726 1.85 19.90 -1.74
C LEU A 726 1.76 19.85 -3.27
N ILE A 727 0.93 20.69 -3.85
CA ILE A 727 0.82 20.84 -5.31
C ILE A 727 0.95 22.32 -5.63
N LEU A 728 1.84 22.65 -6.55
CA LEU A 728 1.99 23.96 -7.15
C LEU A 728 1.56 23.90 -8.61
N THR A 729 0.61 24.74 -9.01
CA THR A 729 0.28 24.95 -10.43
C THR A 729 0.71 26.35 -10.83
N HIS A 730 1.56 26.43 -11.85
CA HIS A 730 1.95 27.70 -12.45
C HIS A 730 0.92 28.10 -13.50
N HIS A 731 0.57 29.38 -13.56
CA HIS A 731 -0.32 29.92 -14.58
C HIS A 731 0.35 31.08 -15.29
N LEU A 732 0.48 30.97 -16.61
CA LEU A 732 0.85 32.07 -17.49
C LEU A 732 -0.37 32.42 -18.36
N LYS A 733 -0.98 33.56 -18.08
CA LYS A 733 -2.20 34.01 -18.76
C LYS A 733 -1.91 35.19 -19.66
N GLY A 734 -2.49 35.19 -20.84
CA GLY A 734 -2.39 36.29 -21.79
C GLY A 734 -3.69 36.48 -22.56
N ASN A 735 -4.22 37.70 -22.57
CA ASN A 735 -5.43 38.06 -23.31
C ASN A 735 -5.16 39.22 -24.26
N PHE A 736 -5.81 39.19 -25.42
CA PHE A 736 -5.80 40.24 -26.42
C PHE A 736 -7.22 40.53 -26.91
N GLY A 737 -7.55 41.79 -27.09
CA GLY A 737 -8.91 42.16 -27.42
C GLY A 737 -9.08 43.53 -28.07
N ALA A 738 -10.34 43.89 -28.28
CA ALA A 738 -10.74 45.19 -28.77
C ALA A 738 -12.00 45.68 -28.06
N TYR A 739 -12.03 46.98 -27.76
CA TYR A 739 -13.13 47.67 -27.12
C TYR A 739 -13.67 48.76 -28.03
N LYS A 740 -15.00 48.88 -28.15
CA LYS A 740 -15.67 49.96 -28.88
C LYS A 740 -16.85 50.50 -28.10
N GLN A 741 -16.79 51.79 -27.77
CA GLN A 741 -17.89 52.56 -27.19
C GLN A 741 -18.55 53.45 -28.26
N GLN A 742 -19.86 53.71 -28.13
CA GLN A 742 -20.57 54.64 -29.00
C GLN A 742 -19.90 56.02 -29.01
N ALA A 743 -19.77 56.63 -30.19
CA ALA A 743 -19.06 57.91 -30.41
C ALA A 743 -17.55 57.90 -30.07
N ARG A 744 -16.94 56.73 -29.83
CA ARG A 744 -15.49 56.57 -29.65
C ARG A 744 -14.91 55.60 -30.69
N GLN A 745 -13.63 55.76 -30.99
CA GLN A 745 -12.92 54.82 -31.86
C GLN A 745 -12.70 53.47 -31.18
N ARG A 746 -12.60 52.42 -31.99
CA ARG A 746 -12.26 51.08 -31.51
C ARG A 746 -10.79 51.05 -31.09
N SER A 747 -10.52 50.50 -29.92
CA SER A 747 -9.17 50.47 -29.34
C SER A 747 -8.80 49.07 -28.87
N LYS A 748 -7.53 48.69 -29.02
CA LYS A 748 -6.99 47.39 -28.61
C LYS A 748 -6.82 47.33 -27.08
N THR A 749 -7.24 46.22 -26.48
CA THR A 749 -7.02 45.84 -25.07
C THR A 749 -6.06 44.65 -25.01
N TRP A 750 -5.38 44.48 -23.87
CA TRP A 750 -4.57 43.30 -23.60
C TRP A 750 -4.32 43.13 -22.11
N SER A 751 -4.00 41.91 -21.69
CA SER A 751 -3.50 41.60 -20.35
C SER A 751 -2.46 40.49 -20.41
N VAL A 752 -1.54 40.50 -19.46
CA VAL A 752 -0.61 39.39 -19.19
C VAL A 752 -0.47 39.25 -17.68
N SER A 753 -0.53 38.02 -17.17
CA SER A 753 -0.27 37.74 -15.77
C SER A 753 0.46 36.42 -15.58
N TYR A 754 1.15 36.35 -14.46
CA TYR A 754 1.77 35.13 -13.98
C TYR A 754 1.38 34.92 -12.53
N GLY A 755 1.04 33.69 -12.19
CA GLY A 755 0.56 33.34 -10.86
C GLY A 755 0.81 31.89 -10.51
N HIS A 756 0.54 31.60 -9.24
CA HIS A 756 0.68 30.29 -8.65
C HIS A 756 -0.62 29.92 -7.92
N GLU A 757 -1.04 28.67 -8.09
CA GLU A 757 -2.04 28.01 -7.27
C GLU A 757 -1.36 26.95 -6.42
N TRP A 758 -1.44 27.10 -5.10
CA TRP A 758 -1.01 26.13 -4.11
C TRP A 758 -2.21 25.36 -3.60
N ARG A 759 -2.09 24.03 -3.59
CA ARG A 759 -3.00 23.12 -2.87
C ARG A 759 -2.19 22.36 -1.83
N ILE A 760 -2.61 22.46 -0.58
CA ILE A 760 -1.92 21.85 0.56
C ILE A 760 -2.89 20.86 1.22
N GLY A 761 -2.61 19.58 1.07
CA GLY A 761 -3.52 18.52 1.47
C GLY A 761 -4.86 18.58 0.73
N LYS A 762 -5.91 18.14 1.42
CA LYS A 762 -7.29 18.21 0.93
C LYS A 762 -8.03 19.48 1.37
N GLN A 763 -7.43 20.30 2.25
CA GLN A 763 -8.14 21.32 3.03
C GLN A 763 -7.76 22.77 2.71
N TYR A 764 -6.59 23.03 2.14
CA TYR A 764 -6.10 24.39 1.94
C TYR A 764 -5.82 24.65 0.46
N GLY A 765 -6.31 25.79 -0.02
CA GLY A 765 -6.03 26.32 -1.35
C GLY A 765 -5.60 27.78 -1.24
N PHE A 766 -4.60 28.17 -2.00
CA PHE A 766 -4.07 29.53 -2.04
C PHE A 766 -3.63 29.88 -3.46
N LEU A 767 -4.19 30.93 -4.04
CA LEU A 767 -3.84 31.42 -5.36
C LEU A 767 -3.35 32.85 -5.25
N TYR A 768 -2.26 33.16 -5.94
CA TYR A 768 -1.88 34.55 -6.17
C TYR A 768 -1.39 34.76 -7.60
N GLU A 769 -1.71 35.91 -8.17
CA GLU A 769 -1.22 36.31 -9.48
C GLU A 769 -0.88 37.79 -9.50
N ILE A 770 0.09 38.15 -10.33
CA ILE A 770 0.43 39.54 -10.63
C ILE A 770 0.45 39.72 -12.13
N GLY A 771 0.01 40.88 -12.60
CA GLY A 771 -0.09 41.12 -14.02
C GLY A 771 -0.17 42.57 -14.39
N ARG A 772 -0.22 42.79 -15.69
CA ARG A 772 -0.40 44.10 -16.31
C ARG A 772 -1.49 44.01 -17.37
N LYS A 773 -2.33 45.04 -17.45
CA LYS A 773 -3.40 45.13 -18.43
C LYS A 773 -3.55 46.54 -18.98
N LYS A 774 -4.10 46.62 -20.18
CA LYS A 774 -4.55 47.83 -20.86
C LYS A 774 -6.06 47.74 -21.09
N ASN A 775 -6.80 48.54 -20.35
CA ASN A 775 -8.24 48.73 -20.52
C ASN A 775 -8.53 50.02 -21.28
N ILE A 776 -9.77 50.18 -21.76
CA ILE A 776 -10.23 51.40 -22.44
C ILE A 776 -11.45 51.92 -21.69
N TYR A 777 -11.39 53.16 -21.21
CA TYR A 777 -12.52 53.85 -20.57
C TYR A 777 -12.73 55.20 -21.25
N ASP A 778 -13.94 55.48 -21.70
CA ASP A 778 -14.33 56.72 -22.38
C ASP A 778 -13.44 57.11 -23.58
N GLY A 779 -12.88 56.09 -24.25
CA GLY A 779 -11.98 56.22 -25.40
C GLY A 779 -10.50 56.35 -25.04
N ASN A 780 -10.16 56.48 -23.75
CA ASN A 780 -8.78 56.64 -23.30
C ASN A 780 -8.19 55.31 -22.81
N PRO A 781 -6.93 55.01 -23.15
CA PRO A 781 -6.25 53.83 -22.63
C PRO A 781 -5.87 54.01 -21.16
N GLU A 782 -6.19 53.00 -20.36
CA GLU A 782 -5.79 52.91 -18.96
C GLU A 782 -4.87 51.71 -18.74
N PHE A 783 -3.65 51.96 -18.28
CA PHE A 783 -2.66 50.93 -17.99
C PHE A 783 -2.65 50.64 -16.50
N ASN A 784 -2.79 49.37 -16.15
CA ASN A 784 -2.89 48.93 -14.77
C ASN A 784 -1.93 47.78 -14.49
N ASN A 785 -1.19 47.89 -13.39
CA ASN A 785 -0.62 46.71 -12.74
C ASN A 785 -1.69 46.18 -11.78
N PHE A 786 -1.87 44.87 -11.72
CA PHE A 786 -2.84 44.26 -10.82
C PHE A 786 -2.24 43.07 -10.08
N GLY A 787 -2.81 42.76 -8.94
CA GLY A 787 -2.50 41.58 -8.16
C GLY A 787 -3.76 40.99 -7.57
N ASN A 788 -3.94 39.69 -7.68
CA ASN A 788 -5.07 38.97 -7.12
C ASN A 788 -4.55 37.93 -6.14
N LEU A 789 -5.25 37.79 -5.02
CA LEU A 789 -5.02 36.81 -3.97
C LEU A 789 -6.34 36.11 -3.72
N SER A 790 -6.34 34.79 -3.58
CA SER A 790 -7.52 34.03 -3.18
C SER A 790 -7.10 32.87 -2.28
N PHE A 791 -7.95 32.50 -1.33
CA PHE A 791 -7.71 31.35 -0.48
C PHE A 791 -9.00 30.62 -0.14
N SER A 792 -8.86 29.33 0.17
CA SER A 792 -9.93 28.47 0.66
C SER A 792 -9.39 27.55 1.75
N LEU A 793 -10.14 27.41 2.84
CA LEU A 793 -9.83 26.54 3.97
C LEU A 793 -11.07 25.70 4.31
N TYR A 794 -10.92 24.38 4.39
CA TYR A 794 -11.96 23.46 4.87
C TYR A 794 -11.61 22.97 6.28
N TYR A 795 -12.51 23.15 7.26
CA TYR A 795 -12.29 22.77 8.66
C TYR A 795 -13.19 21.63 9.11
#